data_AF-A0AAU9KSP2-F1
#
_entry.id   AF-A0AAU9KSP2-F1
#
_cell.length_a   1.000
_cell.length_b   1.000
_cell.length_c   1.000
_cell.angle_alpha   90.00
_cell.angle_beta   90.00
_cell.angle_gamma   90.00
#
_symmetry.space_group_name_H-M   'P 1'
#
loop_
_entity.id
_entity.type
_entity.pdbx_description
1 polymer ?
#
loop_
_entity_poly.entity_id
_entity_poly.type
_entity_poly.pdbx_seq_one_letter_code
_entity_poly.pdbx_strand_id
1 'polypeptide(L)'
;MEHHVRLAKLERIFLTELRSHTVGGLSGMILTVSDTGKSGLHVDGPVGTKKYLKATRHFLYRPQFELQASEVLPLAFVHDKKINNCWYEDEEVVVHAIAVDKPRTGAKRKLHERPSRLTRDEIEKNHVSVSYVVETRIQRGKFLLDRAVALGVPKGKLFGQLHQGKDVTLPDGRLVKSSDCVLPSIPAVACIIVTCPTTMHVDALVDSNGFDRYREIEGKSPQVQVEVVFHLGSGKVLRYPKYAEWARSFGNHARHVLLGHDACAQKTVYRASAKLQAQMHAVFPNAFPSNEKHEMEDTVVPFSRAVPDGSSLQLTAATSDENPDAATSKLILGEGMLKFVLAPRARRGFDASSCWPRLDFDQIRESVTLSAAIVAKACQNLEVNNLDDDLIDGRITFLGTGCAIPSKYRNVTGMYLELPRNKKGDTDVAWAGLMLDCGEGSLGQLYRYAGGDKKRLQELVSRLKCVWISHNHADHHLGLLRLLSHRTDDASTEPLLVIGPTPLRFWLNEYASLDPTVRGKFSFVENYSFDENDSRFTDVKTHADAARVRAWLRETLNIAQLECVPVKHALQSYAVVITFVDGAKFAFSGDCRPSDKLAEKAMNAFLMVHEATFEDDLAQEAKDKAHCTMAEAVGVGRQAKARHLLLTHFSQRYPKMAVLSTSCDESSHVTPMEVLTAIDMLSLRFRELRQPHLMEVCMQLMTLDDVEEDDTDAVASLKVRQRKERKRQKVIERGE
;
A
#
# COMPACT_ATOMS: atom_id res chain seq x y z
N MET A 1 5.99 -7.40 -6.06
CA MET A 1 5.87 -8.85 -6.31
C MET A 1 5.05 -9.11 -7.55
N GLU A 2 3.77 -8.72 -7.58
CA GLU A 2 2.86 -8.88 -8.73
C GLU A 2 3.47 -8.60 -10.12
N HIS A 3 4.28 -7.53 -10.24
CA HIS A 3 4.81 -7.08 -11.54
C HIS A 3 6.33 -7.25 -11.66
N HIS A 4 6.93 -8.14 -10.86
CA HIS A 4 8.35 -8.50 -10.92
C HIS A 4 9.35 -7.33 -10.82
N VAL A 5 8.93 -6.19 -10.26
CA VAL A 5 9.81 -5.06 -9.99
C VAL A 5 10.72 -5.38 -8.80
N ARG A 6 12.04 -5.31 -9.01
CA ARG A 6 13.07 -5.60 -7.99
C ARG A 6 13.51 -4.32 -7.29
N LEU A 7 13.61 -4.36 -5.96
CA LEU A 7 14.01 -3.21 -5.13
C LEU A 7 15.49 -3.19 -4.72
N ALA A 8 16.28 -4.19 -5.12
CA ALA A 8 17.68 -4.32 -4.69
C ALA A 8 18.57 -3.09 -5.02
N LYS A 9 18.25 -2.38 -6.11
CA LYS A 9 18.97 -1.15 -6.53
C LYS A 9 18.34 0.15 -6.01
N LEU A 10 17.25 0.09 -5.23
CA LEU A 10 16.60 1.29 -4.71
C LEU A 10 17.46 1.92 -3.61
N GLU A 11 17.94 3.15 -3.80
CA GLU A 11 18.81 3.83 -2.83
C GLU A 11 18.13 5.04 -2.18
N ARG A 12 17.16 5.64 -2.87
CA ARG A 12 16.56 6.90 -2.47
C ARG A 12 15.08 6.96 -2.84
N ILE A 13 14.27 7.54 -1.96
CA ILE A 13 12.83 7.77 -2.13
C ILE A 13 12.57 9.26 -2.00
N PHE A 14 11.83 9.83 -2.96
CA PHE A 14 11.40 11.22 -2.98
C PHE A 14 9.91 11.32 -2.70
N LEU A 15 9.54 11.67 -1.46
CA LEU A 15 8.16 11.85 -1.03
C LEU A 15 7.65 13.21 -1.46
N THR A 16 6.45 13.24 -2.04
CA THR A 16 5.78 14.48 -2.42
C THR A 16 5.02 15.09 -1.24
N GLU A 17 4.48 14.26 -0.34
CA GLU A 17 3.61 14.67 0.77
C GLU A 17 3.73 13.73 1.98
N LEU A 18 3.40 14.23 3.17
CA LEU A 18 3.28 13.44 4.40
C LEU A 18 1.80 13.23 4.75
N ARG A 19 1.14 12.43 3.92
CA ARG A 19 -0.26 12.03 4.10
C ARG A 19 -0.37 10.53 4.07
N SER A 20 -1.37 9.99 4.76
CA SER A 20 -1.61 8.53 4.79
C SER A 20 -1.58 7.97 3.37
N HIS A 21 -2.26 8.63 2.41
CA HIS A 21 -2.37 8.24 1.01
C HIS A 21 -1.04 8.18 0.23
N THR A 22 0.01 8.82 0.73
CA THR A 22 1.36 8.84 0.15
C THR A 22 2.30 7.89 0.90
N VAL A 23 2.28 7.90 2.24
CA VAL A 23 3.27 7.18 3.08
C VAL A 23 2.77 5.84 3.65
N GLY A 24 1.51 5.48 3.42
CA GLY A 24 0.89 4.28 4.00
C GLY A 24 1.64 2.96 3.75
N GLY A 25 2.26 2.78 2.58
CA GLY A 25 3.07 1.59 2.25
C GLY A 25 4.58 1.79 2.44
N LEU A 26 5.03 2.96 2.91
CA LEU A 26 6.46 3.27 3.03
C LEU A 26 7.14 2.40 4.08
N SER A 27 6.47 2.14 5.21
CA SER A 27 7.01 1.28 6.27
C SER A 27 7.19 -0.16 5.80
N GLY A 28 6.19 -0.74 5.13
CA GLY A 28 6.27 -2.08 4.53
C GLY A 28 7.36 -2.17 3.46
N MET A 29 7.50 -1.13 2.62
CA MET A 29 8.57 -1.04 1.64
C MET A 29 9.96 -0.98 2.30
N ILE A 30 10.15 -0.19 3.37
CA ILE A 30 11.43 -0.11 4.11
C ILE A 30 11.81 -1.48 4.66
N LEU A 31 10.87 -2.19 5.30
CA LEU A 31 11.09 -3.55 5.80
C LEU A 31 11.53 -4.49 4.66
N THR A 32 10.78 -4.47 3.55
CA THR A 32 11.08 -5.29 2.37
C THR A 32 12.47 -4.99 1.80
N VAL A 33 12.84 -3.71 1.67
CA VAL A 33 14.16 -3.28 1.18
C VAL A 33 15.25 -3.73 2.15
N SER A 34 15.04 -3.62 3.46
CA SER A 34 16.02 -4.06 4.46
C SER A 34 16.30 -5.56 4.37
N ASP A 35 15.27 -6.36 4.04
CA ASP A 35 15.40 -7.81 3.90
C ASP A 35 16.08 -8.24 2.59
N THR A 36 16.29 -7.31 1.63
CA THR A 36 17.10 -7.58 0.41
C THR A 36 18.60 -7.62 0.67
N GLY A 37 19.04 -7.26 1.87
CA GLY A 37 20.46 -7.22 2.26
C GLY A 37 21.16 -5.88 1.96
N LYS A 38 20.40 -4.83 1.62
CA LYS A 38 20.94 -3.47 1.55
C LYS A 38 21.36 -2.97 2.93
N SER A 39 22.36 -2.09 2.97
CA SER A 39 22.83 -1.46 4.21
C SER A 39 22.01 -0.24 4.63
N GLY A 40 21.20 0.32 3.74
CA GLY A 40 20.42 1.52 4.06
C GLY A 40 19.56 2.04 2.92
N LEU A 41 18.81 3.10 3.22
CA LEU A 41 17.88 3.78 2.33
C LEU A 41 17.74 5.25 2.75
N HIS A 42 17.72 6.16 1.77
CA HIS A 42 17.53 7.58 2.01
C HIS A 42 16.11 8.01 1.64
N VAL A 43 15.44 8.76 2.51
CA VAL A 43 14.08 9.28 2.28
C VAL A 43 14.11 10.81 2.28
N ASP A 44 13.96 11.40 1.11
CA ASP A 44 13.77 12.83 0.91
C ASP A 44 12.28 13.15 0.93
N GLY A 45 11.87 14.23 1.57
CA GLY A 45 10.45 14.57 1.62
C GLY A 45 10.15 15.94 2.23
N PRO A 46 8.86 16.26 2.46
CA PRO A 46 8.46 17.50 3.11
C PRO A 46 8.99 17.60 4.55
N VAL A 47 8.89 18.80 5.13
CA VAL A 47 9.12 19.00 6.57
C VAL A 47 8.23 18.07 7.39
N GLY A 48 8.82 17.38 8.36
CA GLY A 48 8.15 16.34 9.16
C GLY A 48 8.56 14.92 8.78
N THR A 49 9.29 14.72 7.68
CA THR A 49 9.72 13.38 7.21
C THR A 49 10.54 12.67 8.28
N LYS A 50 11.45 13.39 8.96
CA LYS A 50 12.25 12.82 10.06
C LYS A 50 11.37 12.39 11.23
N LYS A 51 10.37 13.19 11.56
CA LYS A 51 9.43 12.90 12.65
C LYS A 51 8.51 11.72 12.30
N TYR A 52 8.08 11.60 11.04
CA TYR A 52 7.34 10.42 10.55
C TYR A 52 8.18 9.15 10.74
N LEU A 53 9.42 9.11 10.24
CA LEU A 53 10.27 7.93 10.39
C LEU A 53 10.56 7.62 11.86
N LYS A 54 10.79 8.64 12.69
CA LYS A 54 10.93 8.45 14.14
C LYS A 54 9.68 7.79 14.75
N ALA A 55 8.47 8.14 14.32
CA ALA A 55 7.22 7.54 14.83
C ALA A 55 7.13 6.03 14.57
N THR A 56 7.74 5.54 13.49
CA THR A 56 7.73 4.11 13.10
C THR A 56 8.70 3.23 13.89
N ARG A 57 9.53 3.82 14.77
CA ARG A 57 10.58 3.12 15.55
C ARG A 57 10.11 1.91 16.36
N HIS A 58 8.82 1.88 16.70
CA HIS A 58 8.23 0.81 17.51
C HIS A 58 8.10 -0.52 16.77
N PHE A 59 8.14 -0.51 15.44
CA PHE A 59 7.98 -1.71 14.60
C PHE A 59 8.96 -1.79 13.40
N LEU A 60 9.71 -0.73 13.09
CA LEU A 60 10.72 -0.70 12.01
C LEU A 60 12.17 -0.98 12.47
N TYR A 61 12.39 -1.60 13.61
CA TYR A 61 13.76 -1.81 14.10
C TYR A 61 14.55 -2.81 13.22
N ARG A 62 15.67 -2.34 12.67
CA ARG A 62 16.63 -3.12 11.86
C ARG A 62 18.07 -2.68 12.18
N PRO A 63 18.85 -3.45 12.96
CA PRO A 63 20.13 -2.98 13.50
C PRO A 63 21.22 -2.78 12.44
N GLN A 64 21.13 -3.48 11.30
CA GLN A 64 22.11 -3.44 10.21
C GLN A 64 21.63 -2.59 9.01
N PHE A 65 20.57 -1.81 9.18
CA PHE A 65 19.97 -1.02 8.12
C PHE A 65 19.88 0.45 8.52
N GLU A 66 20.64 1.28 7.82
CA GLU A 66 20.69 2.72 8.06
C GLU A 66 19.58 3.44 7.28
N LEU A 67 18.62 4.00 8.01
CA LEU A 67 17.55 4.81 7.43
C LEU A 67 17.88 6.29 7.61
N GLN A 68 18.15 6.97 6.50
CA GLN A 68 18.43 8.40 6.47
C GLN A 68 17.24 9.20 5.96
N ALA A 69 17.11 10.46 6.39
CA ALA A 69 16.09 11.34 5.85
C ALA A 69 16.52 12.80 5.75
N SER A 70 16.04 13.44 4.69
CA SER A 70 16.23 14.86 4.40
C SER A 70 14.88 15.55 4.20
N GLU A 71 14.78 16.80 4.64
CA GLU A 71 13.53 17.58 4.62
C GLU A 71 13.69 18.78 3.69
N VAL A 72 12.86 18.84 2.67
CA VAL A 72 12.80 19.95 1.72
C VAL A 72 12.05 21.11 2.36
N LEU A 73 12.71 22.26 2.46
CA LEU A 73 12.15 23.48 3.03
C LEU A 73 11.59 24.39 1.93
N PRO A 74 10.47 25.10 2.17
CA PRO A 74 9.99 26.12 1.24
C PRO A 74 11.00 27.27 1.06
N LEU A 75 11.03 27.85 -0.14
CA LEU A 75 12.02 28.87 -0.54
C LEU A 75 12.02 30.12 0.35
N ALA A 76 10.88 30.49 0.94
CA ALA A 76 10.77 31.62 1.87
C ALA A 76 11.69 31.50 3.11
N PHE A 77 12.24 30.32 3.37
CA PHE A 77 13.06 30.02 4.55
C PHE A 77 14.56 29.88 4.26
N VAL A 78 14.95 29.77 2.99
CA VAL A 78 16.36 29.62 2.63
C VAL A 78 17.00 31.01 2.58
N HIS A 79 18.05 31.21 3.39
CA HIS A 79 18.68 32.52 3.59
C HIS A 79 19.49 33.05 2.39
N ASP A 80 19.69 32.23 1.37
CA ASP A 80 20.54 32.57 0.23
C ASP A 80 19.70 32.73 -1.05
N LYS A 81 19.76 33.91 -1.67
CA LYS A 81 19.07 34.23 -2.94
C LYS A 81 19.73 33.56 -4.16
N LYS A 82 20.74 32.73 -3.94
CA LYS A 82 21.44 31.93 -4.96
C LYS A 82 21.35 30.44 -4.61
N ILE A 83 20.16 29.86 -4.66
CA ILE A 83 20.07 28.41 -4.49
C ILE A 83 20.39 27.77 -5.83
N ASN A 84 21.56 27.16 -5.88
CA ASN A 84 21.83 26.12 -6.86
C ASN A 84 20.85 24.98 -6.53
N ASN A 85 19.71 24.94 -7.23
CA ASN A 85 18.50 24.16 -6.90
C ASN A 85 18.68 22.63 -6.95
N CYS A 86 19.90 22.12 -7.13
CA CYS A 86 20.20 20.70 -7.18
C CYS A 86 20.00 20.09 -5.79
N TRP A 87 18.96 19.27 -5.64
CA TRP A 87 18.67 18.53 -4.41
C TRP A 87 19.43 17.20 -4.35
N TYR A 88 19.55 16.53 -5.49
CA TYR A 88 20.28 15.29 -5.66
C TYR A 88 20.83 15.21 -7.08
N GLU A 89 21.99 14.57 -7.27
CA GLU A 89 22.52 14.27 -8.60
C GLU A 89 23.30 12.96 -8.61
N ASP A 90 23.28 12.28 -9.75
CA ASP A 90 24.11 11.11 -10.04
C ASP A 90 24.65 11.17 -11.48
N GLU A 91 25.23 10.09 -11.99
CA GLU A 91 25.83 10.06 -13.34
C GLU A 91 24.82 10.34 -14.47
N GLU A 92 23.53 10.10 -14.25
CA GLU A 92 22.48 10.17 -15.27
C GLU A 92 21.60 11.41 -15.13
N VAL A 93 21.23 11.77 -13.89
CA VAL A 93 20.22 12.79 -13.63
C VAL A 93 20.59 13.79 -12.53
N VAL A 94 19.96 14.95 -12.59
CA VAL A 94 19.91 15.97 -11.55
C VAL A 94 18.45 16.14 -11.12
N VAL A 95 18.19 16.08 -9.81
CA VAL A 95 16.85 16.22 -9.23
C VAL A 95 16.79 17.55 -8.49
N HIS A 96 15.79 18.36 -8.83
CA HIS A 96 15.45 19.61 -8.16
C HIS A 96 14.18 19.42 -7.33
N ALA A 97 14.17 19.89 -6.09
CA ALA A 97 13.01 19.81 -5.21
C ALA A 97 12.40 21.20 -4.97
N ILE A 98 11.08 21.32 -5.11
CA ILE A 98 10.35 22.58 -5.02
C ILE A 98 9.22 22.40 -3.99
N ALA A 99 9.43 22.94 -2.78
CA ALA A 99 8.45 22.87 -1.70
C ALA A 99 7.53 24.08 -1.69
N VAL A 100 6.22 23.82 -1.56
CA VAL A 100 5.16 24.83 -1.48
C VAL A 100 4.29 24.56 -0.26
N ASP A 101 3.90 25.62 0.44
CA ASP A 101 3.07 25.55 1.64
C ASP A 101 1.63 25.98 1.38
N LYS A 102 0.69 25.43 2.14
CA LYS A 102 -0.70 25.85 2.11
C LYS A 102 -0.82 27.29 2.64
N PRO A 103 -1.41 28.25 1.91
CA PRO A 103 -1.59 29.59 2.43
C PRO A 103 -2.57 29.62 3.62
N ARG A 104 -2.28 30.48 4.61
CA ARG A 104 -3.16 30.68 5.78
C ARG A 104 -4.44 31.43 5.36
N THR A 105 -5.60 30.79 5.48
CA THR A 105 -6.90 31.45 5.32
C THR A 105 -7.15 32.39 6.50
N GLY A 106 -7.25 33.70 6.25
CA GLY A 106 -7.70 34.70 7.25
C GLY A 106 -6.76 35.87 7.51
N ALA A 107 -5.51 35.85 7.06
CA ALA A 107 -4.63 37.01 7.16
C ALA A 107 -4.82 37.92 5.94
N LYS A 108 -5.71 38.92 6.03
CA LYS A 108 -5.61 40.09 5.16
C LYS A 108 -4.26 40.75 5.46
N ARG A 109 -3.22 40.43 4.69
CA ARG A 109 -1.92 41.12 4.80
C ARG A 109 -2.16 42.60 4.55
N LYS A 110 -1.78 43.44 5.52
CA LYS A 110 -1.67 44.88 5.25
C LYS A 110 -0.48 45.07 4.30
N LEU A 111 -0.61 45.97 3.33
CA LEU A 111 0.39 46.24 2.27
C LEU A 111 1.82 46.53 2.81
N HIS A 112 1.94 46.87 4.10
CA HIS A 112 3.19 47.25 4.76
C HIS A 112 3.75 46.18 5.71
N GLU A 113 3.11 45.02 5.86
CA GLU A 113 3.67 43.92 6.66
C GLU A 113 4.76 43.18 5.88
N ARG A 114 6.02 43.40 6.27
CA ARG A 114 7.13 42.52 5.87
C ARG A 114 6.76 41.08 6.24
N PRO A 115 7.11 40.07 5.42
CA PRO A 115 6.90 38.67 5.79
C PRO A 115 7.60 38.42 7.13
N SER A 116 6.82 38.21 8.20
CA SER A 116 7.38 37.69 9.44
C SER A 116 7.88 36.27 9.15
N ARG A 117 9.12 35.99 9.55
CA ARG A 117 9.71 34.65 9.39
C ARG A 117 8.90 33.68 10.23
N LEU A 118 8.27 32.69 9.60
CA LEU A 118 7.61 31.60 10.33
C LEU A 118 8.68 30.76 11.03
N THR A 119 8.34 30.28 12.22
CA THR A 119 9.16 29.31 12.95
C THR A 119 9.02 27.92 12.34
N ARG A 120 10.00 27.03 12.57
CA ARG A 120 9.94 25.62 12.12
C ARG A 120 8.65 24.93 12.59
N ASP A 121 8.22 25.20 13.82
CA ASP A 121 6.99 24.65 14.41
C ASP A 121 5.72 25.09 13.68
N GLU A 122 5.71 26.31 13.13
CA GLU A 122 4.58 26.79 12.33
C GLU A 122 4.53 26.15 10.94
N ILE A 123 5.69 25.84 10.35
CA ILE A 123 5.78 25.11 9.07
C ILE A 123 5.33 23.67 9.27
N GLU A 124 5.76 23.00 10.34
CA GLU A 124 5.33 21.64 10.67
C GLU A 124 3.81 21.54 10.90
N LYS A 125 3.17 22.63 11.35
CA LYS A 125 1.70 22.72 11.47
C LYS A 125 1.01 22.99 10.14
N ASN A 126 1.73 23.53 9.16
CA ASN A 126 1.19 23.86 7.85
C ASN A 126 1.40 22.70 6.87
N HIS A 127 0.47 22.50 5.94
CA HIS A 127 0.65 21.44 4.96
C HIS A 127 1.68 21.85 3.90
N VAL A 128 2.75 21.08 3.75
CA VAL A 128 3.80 21.29 2.75
C VAL A 128 3.78 20.15 1.74
N SER A 129 3.80 20.49 0.46
CA SER A 129 3.92 19.54 -0.65
C SER A 129 5.18 19.85 -1.47
N VAL A 130 5.84 18.82 -1.97
CA VAL A 130 7.11 18.93 -2.70
C VAL A 130 6.94 18.36 -4.10
N SER A 131 7.17 19.22 -5.10
CA SER A 131 7.29 18.81 -6.50
C SER A 131 8.76 18.55 -6.86
N TYR A 132 9.00 17.62 -7.78
CA TYR A 132 10.36 17.26 -8.21
C TYR A 132 10.53 17.46 -9.71
N VAL A 133 11.66 18.01 -10.11
CA VAL A 133 12.08 18.09 -11.52
C VAL A 133 13.31 17.21 -11.71
N VAL A 134 13.23 16.24 -12.61
CA VAL A 134 14.31 15.33 -12.97
C VAL A 134 14.88 15.77 -14.33
N GLU A 135 16.09 16.30 -14.32
CA GLU A 135 16.82 16.78 -15.48
C GLU A 135 17.89 15.75 -15.90
N THR A 136 17.98 15.44 -17.19
CA THR A 136 19.07 14.61 -17.71
C THR A 136 20.36 15.41 -17.84
N ARG A 137 21.51 14.76 -17.72
CA ARG A 137 22.77 15.44 -18.03
C ARG A 137 22.91 15.73 -19.53
N ILE A 138 23.61 16.82 -19.85
CA ILE A 138 24.04 17.13 -21.22
C ILE A 138 24.92 15.97 -21.72
N GLN A 139 24.47 15.26 -22.74
CA GLN A 139 25.23 14.16 -23.32
C GLN A 139 26.20 14.74 -24.35
N ARG A 140 27.50 14.51 -24.15
CA ARG A 140 28.52 14.93 -25.12
C ARG A 140 28.27 14.22 -26.44
N GLY A 141 28.47 14.95 -27.54
CA GLY A 141 28.33 14.35 -28.86
C GLY A 141 29.36 13.26 -29.10
N LYS A 142 29.01 12.31 -29.96
CA LYS A 142 29.89 11.19 -30.31
C LYS A 142 31.18 11.70 -30.96
N PHE A 143 32.32 11.21 -30.50
CA PHE A 143 33.61 11.43 -31.15
C PHE A 143 33.67 10.67 -32.49
N LEU A 144 34.00 11.40 -33.56
CA LEU A 144 34.12 10.91 -34.92
C LEU A 144 35.58 10.55 -35.20
N LEU A 145 35.94 9.31 -34.84
CA LEU A 145 37.29 8.77 -34.99
C LEU A 145 37.83 8.97 -36.41
N ASP A 146 37.02 8.66 -37.42
CA ASP A 146 37.44 8.71 -38.83
C ASP A 146 37.74 10.15 -39.28
N ARG A 147 36.99 11.14 -38.76
CA ARG A 147 37.26 12.56 -39.05
C ARG A 147 38.54 13.05 -38.39
N ALA A 148 38.78 12.67 -37.14
CA ALA A 148 40.01 13.03 -36.44
C ALA A 148 41.25 12.44 -37.13
N VAL A 149 41.16 11.20 -37.61
CA VAL A 149 42.23 10.55 -38.38
C VAL A 149 42.41 11.24 -39.74
N ALA A 150 41.32 11.55 -40.46
CA ALA A 150 41.40 12.25 -41.76
C ALA A 150 42.01 13.65 -41.65
N LEU A 151 41.82 14.33 -40.51
CA LEU A 151 42.43 15.64 -40.23
C LEU A 151 43.90 15.55 -39.77
N GLY A 152 44.48 14.34 -39.69
CA GLY A 152 45.87 14.11 -39.31
C GLY A 152 46.13 14.19 -37.82
N VAL A 153 45.10 14.08 -36.97
CA VAL A 153 45.27 14.10 -35.52
C VAL A 153 45.83 12.74 -35.06
N PRO A 154 47.00 12.69 -34.39
CA PRO A 154 47.58 11.45 -33.91
C PRO A 154 46.70 10.81 -32.81
N LYS A 155 46.55 9.48 -32.89
CA LYS A 155 45.82 8.71 -31.89
C LYS A 155 46.48 8.87 -30.52
N GLY A 156 45.68 9.07 -29.47
CA GLY A 156 46.16 9.22 -28.10
C GLY A 156 45.61 10.46 -27.41
N LYS A 157 46.47 11.19 -26.69
CA LYS A 157 46.06 12.32 -25.83
C LYS A 157 45.26 13.41 -26.56
N LEU A 158 45.57 13.69 -27.82
CA LEU A 158 44.89 14.73 -28.60
C LEU A 158 43.43 14.36 -28.93
N PHE A 159 43.11 13.07 -29.10
CA PHE A 159 41.71 12.62 -29.24
C PHE A 159 40.91 12.88 -27.96
N GLY A 160 41.51 12.60 -26.80
CA GLY A 160 40.90 12.91 -25.51
C GLY A 160 40.64 14.41 -25.35
N GLN A 161 41.56 15.26 -25.80
CA GLN A 161 41.39 16.72 -25.77
C GLN A 161 40.25 17.18 -26.69
N LEU A 162 40.21 16.70 -27.94
CA LEU A 162 39.10 17.00 -28.86
C LEU A 162 37.76 16.54 -28.30
N HIS A 163 37.67 15.33 -27.75
CA HIS A 163 36.43 14.81 -27.17
C HIS A 163 36.02 15.54 -25.88
N GLN A 164 36.94 16.23 -25.21
CA GLN A 164 36.68 17.11 -24.07
C GLN A 164 36.25 18.53 -24.47
N GLY A 165 36.08 18.82 -25.76
CA GLY A 165 35.71 20.16 -26.23
C GLY A 165 36.91 21.09 -26.43
N LYS A 166 38.15 20.59 -26.37
CA LYS A 166 39.36 21.40 -26.53
C LYS A 166 39.88 21.30 -27.95
N ASP A 167 40.09 22.45 -28.58
CA ASP A 167 40.79 22.53 -29.86
C ASP A 167 42.26 22.16 -29.68
N VAL A 168 42.85 21.53 -30.70
CA VAL A 168 44.24 21.06 -30.66
C VAL A 168 45.01 21.56 -31.86
N THR A 169 46.22 22.04 -31.60
CA THR A 169 47.18 22.41 -32.62
C THR A 169 48.08 21.22 -32.92
N LEU A 170 48.15 20.84 -34.19
CA LEU A 170 49.01 19.77 -34.68
C LEU A 170 50.48 20.23 -34.75
N PRO A 171 51.46 19.29 -34.83
CA PRO A 171 52.88 19.64 -34.95
C PRO A 171 53.22 20.49 -36.19
N ASP A 172 52.38 20.46 -37.22
CA ASP A 172 52.51 21.26 -38.44
C ASP A 172 51.86 22.66 -38.32
N GLY A 173 51.35 23.03 -37.14
CA GLY A 173 50.73 24.33 -36.85
C GLY A 173 49.24 24.42 -37.16
N ARG A 174 48.61 23.40 -37.75
CA ARG A 174 47.17 23.43 -38.05
C ARG A 174 46.33 23.28 -36.77
N LEU A 175 45.30 24.13 -36.63
CA LEU A 175 44.31 24.04 -35.55
C LEU A 175 43.16 23.13 -35.99
N VAL A 176 42.92 22.05 -35.24
CA VAL A 176 41.76 21.18 -35.40
C VAL A 176 40.77 21.48 -34.29
N LYS A 177 39.53 21.86 -34.65
CA LYS A 177 38.51 22.19 -33.66
C LYS A 177 37.84 20.93 -33.14
N SER A 178 37.43 20.95 -31.88
CA SER A 178 36.61 19.89 -31.31
C SER A 178 35.34 19.65 -32.13
N SER A 179 34.69 20.72 -32.60
CA SER A 179 33.48 20.66 -33.44
C SER A 179 33.67 19.92 -34.77
N ASP A 180 34.90 19.81 -35.27
CA ASP A 180 35.19 19.10 -36.53
C ASP A 180 35.18 17.58 -36.32
N CYS A 181 35.45 17.15 -35.08
CA CYS A 181 35.66 15.76 -34.70
C CYS A 181 34.62 15.24 -33.70
N VAL A 182 33.70 16.07 -33.22
CA VAL A 182 32.69 15.71 -32.21
C VAL A 182 31.33 16.21 -32.70
N LEU A 183 30.32 15.35 -32.69
CA LEU A 183 28.95 15.77 -32.99
C LEU A 183 28.47 16.82 -31.96
N PRO A 184 27.44 17.62 -32.27
CA PRO A 184 26.85 18.51 -31.28
C PRO A 184 26.38 17.74 -30.03
N SER A 185 26.63 18.31 -28.85
CA SER A 185 26.09 17.76 -27.60
C SER A 185 24.57 17.74 -27.62
N ILE A 186 23.99 16.74 -27.00
CA ILE A 186 22.54 16.63 -26.83
C ILE A 186 22.17 17.44 -25.56
N PRO A 187 21.32 18.47 -25.67
CA PRO A 187 20.90 19.26 -24.53
C PRO A 187 20.19 18.43 -23.46
N ALA A 188 20.25 18.90 -22.22
CA ALA A 188 19.47 18.39 -21.12
C ALA A 188 17.97 18.52 -21.42
N VAL A 189 17.18 17.58 -20.90
CA VAL A 189 15.72 17.64 -20.90
C VAL A 189 15.18 17.29 -19.53
N ALA A 190 13.96 17.71 -19.23
CA ALA A 190 13.33 17.54 -17.94
C ALA A 190 12.05 16.70 -17.98
N CYS A 191 11.83 15.97 -16.90
CA CYS A 191 10.57 15.37 -16.49
C CYS A 191 10.14 16.00 -15.16
N ILE A 192 8.89 16.42 -15.04
CA ILE A 192 8.37 17.07 -13.83
C ILE A 192 7.34 16.17 -13.15
N ILE A 193 7.45 16.00 -11.84
CA ILE A 193 6.43 15.39 -10.98
C ILE A 193 5.85 16.50 -10.13
N VAL A 194 4.63 16.95 -10.48
CA VAL A 194 3.95 18.05 -9.81
C VAL A 194 2.94 17.50 -8.82
N THR A 195 3.10 17.85 -7.54
CA THR A 195 2.03 17.74 -6.55
C THR A 195 1.43 19.12 -6.28
N CYS A 196 0.11 19.18 -6.31
CA CYS A 196 -0.67 20.33 -5.89
C CYS A 196 -1.92 19.78 -5.19
N PRO A 197 -1.88 19.62 -3.86
CA PRO A 197 -2.84 18.77 -3.15
C PRO A 197 -4.27 19.33 -3.19
N THR A 198 -4.40 20.66 -3.09
CA THR A 198 -5.70 21.35 -3.10
C THR A 198 -5.61 22.66 -3.86
N THR A 199 -6.75 23.21 -4.26
CA THR A 199 -6.84 24.51 -4.95
C THR A 199 -6.23 25.66 -4.14
N MET A 200 -6.15 25.51 -2.81
CA MET A 200 -5.50 26.50 -1.95
C MET A 200 -3.98 26.58 -2.20
N HIS A 201 -3.34 25.51 -2.68
CA HIS A 201 -1.89 25.51 -2.94
C HIS A 201 -1.54 26.09 -4.32
N VAL A 202 -2.52 26.37 -5.17
CA VAL A 202 -2.28 26.76 -6.57
C VAL A 202 -1.47 28.05 -6.65
N ASP A 203 -1.87 29.11 -5.94
CA ASP A 203 -1.15 30.39 -5.99
C ASP A 203 0.31 30.22 -5.55
N ALA A 204 0.55 29.53 -4.42
CA ALA A 204 1.90 29.28 -3.91
C ALA A 204 2.77 28.46 -4.89
N LEU A 205 2.17 27.54 -5.64
CA LEU A 205 2.87 26.75 -6.66
C LEU A 205 3.18 27.57 -7.92
N VAL A 206 2.20 28.30 -8.43
CA VAL A 206 2.32 29.08 -9.66
C VAL A 206 3.32 30.23 -9.51
N ASP A 207 3.33 30.86 -8.33
CA ASP A 207 4.22 31.97 -7.98
C ASP A 207 5.64 31.50 -7.58
N SER A 208 5.87 30.18 -7.51
CA SER A 208 7.20 29.63 -7.19
C SER A 208 8.17 29.79 -8.36
N ASN A 209 9.30 30.45 -8.10
CA ASN A 209 10.37 30.62 -9.08
C ASN A 209 11.14 29.32 -9.38
N GLY A 210 10.86 28.22 -8.67
CA GLY A 210 11.53 26.95 -8.84
C GLY A 210 11.34 26.35 -10.24
N PHE A 211 10.31 26.78 -10.96
CA PHE A 211 9.95 26.29 -12.29
C PHE A 211 10.40 27.21 -13.43
N ASP A 212 10.90 28.41 -13.16
CA ASP A 212 11.09 29.46 -14.17
C ASP A 212 12.02 29.05 -15.33
N ARG A 213 13.05 28.24 -15.06
CA ARG A 213 13.98 27.73 -16.09
C ARG A 213 13.30 26.82 -17.13
N TYR A 214 12.18 26.20 -16.76
CA TYR A 214 11.49 25.21 -17.58
C TYR A 214 10.28 25.79 -18.31
N ARG A 215 10.00 27.08 -18.10
CA ARG A 215 8.78 27.74 -18.56
C ARG A 215 9.08 28.83 -19.59
N GLU A 216 8.12 29.05 -20.46
CA GLU A 216 8.03 30.24 -21.30
C GLU A 216 7.43 31.38 -20.46
N ILE A 217 8.24 32.39 -20.14
CA ILE A 217 7.85 33.53 -19.31
C ILE A 217 8.23 34.81 -20.04
N GLU A 218 7.25 35.69 -20.26
CA GLU A 218 7.47 37.02 -20.86
C GLU A 218 8.26 36.99 -22.19
N GLY A 219 8.02 35.98 -23.03
CA GLY A 219 8.71 35.80 -24.32
C GLY A 219 10.12 35.22 -24.24
N LYS A 220 10.60 34.81 -23.05
CA LYS A 220 11.86 34.07 -22.89
C LYS A 220 11.63 32.57 -23.10
N SER A 221 12.45 31.96 -23.95
CA SER A 221 12.47 30.51 -24.14
C SER A 221 12.97 29.78 -22.89
N PRO A 222 12.49 28.55 -22.62
CA PRO A 222 12.96 27.75 -21.50
C PRO A 222 14.45 27.42 -21.68
N GLN A 223 15.20 27.39 -20.57
CA GLN A 223 16.60 26.98 -20.55
C GLN A 223 16.75 25.48 -20.73
N VAL A 224 15.80 24.70 -20.20
CA VAL A 224 15.74 23.25 -20.30
C VAL A 224 14.35 22.85 -20.76
N GLN A 225 14.27 22.08 -21.85
CA GLN A 225 13.01 21.65 -22.43
C GLN A 225 12.35 20.58 -21.56
N VAL A 226 11.05 20.72 -21.31
CA VAL A 226 10.23 19.73 -20.60
C VAL A 226 9.63 18.75 -21.59
N GLU A 227 9.84 17.46 -21.36
CA GLU A 227 9.31 16.38 -22.20
C GLU A 227 7.97 15.84 -21.68
N VAL A 228 7.83 15.81 -20.35
CA VAL A 228 6.64 15.29 -19.68
C VAL A 228 6.43 15.95 -18.32
N VAL A 229 5.17 16.18 -17.98
CA VAL A 229 4.72 16.66 -16.67
C VAL A 229 3.69 15.67 -16.12
N PHE A 230 4.00 15.06 -14.98
CA PHE A 230 3.10 14.19 -14.24
C PHE A 230 2.35 15.00 -13.18
N HIS A 231 1.02 14.99 -13.26
CA HIS A 231 0.14 15.76 -12.38
C HIS A 231 -0.52 14.84 -11.35
N LEU A 232 -0.22 15.06 -10.06
CA LEU A 232 -0.83 14.35 -8.92
C LEU A 232 -2.00 15.13 -8.28
N GLY A 233 -2.40 16.26 -8.87
CA GLY A 233 -3.49 17.10 -8.37
C GLY A 233 -4.87 16.56 -8.69
N SER A 234 -5.84 16.79 -7.79
CA SER A 234 -7.25 16.43 -8.03
C SER A 234 -7.83 17.18 -9.23
N GLY A 235 -8.95 16.68 -9.79
CA GLY A 235 -9.64 17.37 -10.89
C GLY A 235 -10.06 18.82 -10.57
N LYS A 236 -10.27 19.17 -9.28
CA LYS A 236 -10.52 20.57 -8.88
C LYS A 236 -9.30 21.48 -9.08
N VAL A 237 -8.09 20.94 -8.89
CA VAL A 237 -6.84 21.67 -9.09
C VAL A 237 -6.52 21.81 -10.57
N LEU A 238 -6.68 20.72 -11.34
CA LEU A 238 -6.43 20.73 -12.78
C LEU A 238 -7.34 21.74 -13.52
N ARG A 239 -8.58 21.89 -13.06
CA ARG A 239 -9.56 22.86 -13.57
C ARG A 239 -9.36 24.29 -13.08
N TYR A 240 -8.41 24.53 -12.20
CA TYR A 240 -8.20 25.87 -11.65
C TYR A 240 -7.51 26.75 -12.72
N PRO A 241 -8.08 27.91 -13.13
CA PRO A 241 -7.59 28.65 -14.30
C PRO A 241 -6.11 29.02 -14.25
N LYS A 242 -5.62 29.51 -13.10
CA LYS A 242 -4.18 29.82 -12.91
C LYS A 242 -3.29 28.59 -13.02
N TYR A 243 -3.76 27.44 -12.56
CA TYR A 243 -3.00 26.19 -12.67
C TYR A 243 -2.90 25.73 -14.12
N ALA A 244 -4.01 25.81 -14.87
CA ALA A 244 -4.04 25.44 -16.27
C ALA A 244 -3.14 26.35 -17.12
N GLU A 245 -3.17 27.66 -16.88
CA GLU A 245 -2.26 28.62 -17.53
C GLU A 245 -0.79 28.35 -17.18
N TRP A 246 -0.50 28.09 -15.91
CA TRP A 246 0.83 27.70 -15.47
C TRP A 246 1.31 26.40 -16.14
N ALA A 247 0.46 25.37 -16.22
CA ALA A 247 0.80 24.12 -16.88
C ALA A 247 1.13 24.32 -18.37
N ARG A 248 0.38 25.18 -19.08
CA ARG A 248 0.65 25.51 -20.49
C ARG A 248 2.02 26.16 -20.71
N SER A 249 2.51 26.90 -19.72
CA SER A 249 3.79 27.59 -19.85
C SER A 249 5.01 26.67 -19.91
N PHE A 250 4.88 25.36 -19.72
CA PHE A 250 5.98 24.40 -19.95
C PHE A 250 6.28 24.15 -21.44
N GLY A 251 5.56 24.84 -22.33
CA GLY A 251 5.80 24.86 -23.76
C GLY A 251 5.03 23.79 -24.52
N ASN A 252 4.88 24.01 -25.82
CA ASN A 252 4.00 23.19 -26.68
C ASN A 252 4.48 21.74 -26.88
N HIS A 253 5.70 21.42 -26.50
CA HIS A 253 6.28 20.06 -26.60
C HIS A 253 6.02 19.19 -25.37
N ALA A 254 5.68 19.79 -24.22
CA ALA A 254 5.45 19.05 -22.99
C ALA A 254 4.19 18.17 -23.12
N ARG A 255 4.33 16.90 -22.74
CA ARG A 255 3.18 15.99 -22.60
C ARG A 255 2.71 15.98 -21.15
N HIS A 256 1.40 16.04 -20.93
CA HIS A 256 0.82 16.13 -19.60
C HIS A 256 0.18 14.79 -19.24
N VAL A 257 0.61 14.17 -18.15
CA VAL A 257 0.10 12.90 -17.67
C VAL A 257 -0.70 13.12 -16.39
N LEU A 258 -1.97 12.73 -16.38
CA LEU A 258 -2.82 12.79 -15.19
C LEU A 258 -2.67 11.50 -14.39
N LEU A 259 -2.30 11.59 -13.12
CA LEU A 259 -2.14 10.44 -12.23
C LEU A 259 -3.21 10.46 -11.13
N GLY A 260 -3.89 9.33 -10.90
CA GLY A 260 -4.87 9.21 -9.82
C GLY A 260 -6.14 10.06 -10.00
N HIS A 261 -6.46 10.45 -11.24
CA HIS A 261 -7.66 11.22 -11.58
C HIS A 261 -8.87 10.29 -11.77
N ASP A 262 -10.10 10.78 -11.54
CA ASP A 262 -11.34 10.00 -11.74
C ASP A 262 -11.53 9.54 -13.21
N ALA A 263 -10.82 10.17 -14.14
CA ALA A 263 -10.80 9.78 -15.55
C ALA A 263 -9.82 8.63 -15.86
N CYS A 264 -8.85 8.36 -14.98
CA CYS A 264 -7.91 7.26 -15.18
C CYS A 264 -8.66 5.93 -15.04
N ALA A 265 -8.39 4.97 -15.93
CA ALA A 265 -9.02 3.67 -15.88
C ALA A 265 -8.75 3.00 -14.53
N GLN A 266 -9.82 2.57 -13.87
CA GLN A 266 -9.71 1.82 -12.62
C GLN A 266 -9.49 0.35 -12.94
N LYS A 267 -8.24 -0.09 -12.82
CA LYS A 267 -7.83 -1.49 -13.00
C LYS A 267 -7.39 -2.08 -11.68
N THR A 268 -7.72 -3.34 -11.44
CA THR A 268 -7.28 -4.03 -10.22
C THR A 268 -5.78 -4.25 -10.27
N VAL A 269 -5.05 -3.79 -9.26
CA VAL A 269 -3.57 -3.89 -9.21
C VAL A 269 -3.12 -5.32 -8.91
N TYR A 270 -3.75 -5.98 -7.93
CA TYR A 270 -3.46 -7.38 -7.57
C TYR A 270 -4.23 -8.32 -8.50
N ARG A 271 -3.72 -8.55 -9.71
CA ARG A 271 -4.39 -9.29 -10.79
C ARG A 271 -4.65 -10.73 -10.40
N ALA A 272 -3.66 -11.41 -9.85
CA ALA A 272 -3.76 -12.81 -9.47
C ALA A 272 -4.81 -13.02 -8.36
N SER A 273 -4.75 -12.21 -7.29
CA SER A 273 -5.76 -12.21 -6.22
C SER A 273 -7.17 -11.87 -6.75
N ALA A 274 -7.29 -10.96 -7.72
CA ALA A 274 -8.57 -10.57 -8.29
C ALA A 274 -9.16 -11.63 -9.23
N LYS A 275 -8.32 -12.30 -10.03
CA LYS A 275 -8.71 -13.47 -10.83
C LYS A 275 -9.20 -14.60 -9.93
N LEU A 276 -8.45 -14.92 -8.87
CA LEU A 276 -8.85 -15.94 -7.89
C LEU A 276 -10.18 -15.59 -7.21
N GLN A 277 -10.37 -14.33 -6.79
CA GLN A 277 -11.65 -13.87 -6.25
C GLN A 277 -12.80 -14.07 -7.24
N ALA A 278 -12.61 -13.73 -8.51
CA ALA A 278 -13.64 -13.87 -9.55
C ALA A 278 -13.97 -15.35 -9.83
N GLN A 279 -12.95 -16.22 -9.88
CA GLN A 279 -13.12 -17.67 -9.97
C GLN A 279 -13.92 -18.23 -8.78
N MET A 280 -13.57 -17.82 -7.56
CA MET A 280 -14.26 -18.24 -6.34
C MET A 280 -15.70 -17.70 -6.28
N HIS A 281 -15.95 -16.46 -6.72
CA HIS A 281 -17.30 -15.89 -6.81
C HIS A 281 -18.18 -16.64 -7.81
N ALA A 282 -17.63 -17.07 -8.94
CA ALA A 282 -18.36 -17.85 -9.94
C ALA A 282 -18.83 -19.21 -9.40
N VAL A 283 -18.08 -19.82 -8.48
CA VAL A 283 -18.45 -21.10 -7.84
C VAL A 283 -19.28 -20.89 -6.56
N PHE A 284 -18.90 -19.93 -5.71
CA PHE A 284 -19.52 -19.66 -4.41
C PHE A 284 -19.92 -18.16 -4.28
N PRO A 285 -20.96 -17.70 -5.00
CA PRO A 285 -21.31 -16.28 -5.09
C PRO A 285 -21.76 -15.66 -3.76
N ASN A 286 -22.22 -16.47 -2.80
CA ASN A 286 -22.61 -16.01 -1.47
C ASN A 286 -21.41 -15.87 -0.50
N ALA A 287 -20.36 -16.67 -0.72
CA ALA A 287 -19.17 -16.71 0.15
C ALA A 287 -18.08 -15.74 -0.33
N PHE A 288 -18.05 -15.39 -1.62
CA PHE A 288 -17.10 -14.44 -2.17
C PHE A 288 -17.82 -13.31 -2.89
N PRO A 289 -17.48 -12.04 -2.60
CA PRO A 289 -18.07 -10.89 -3.29
C PRO A 289 -17.61 -10.83 -4.76
N SER A 290 -18.49 -10.39 -5.65
CA SER A 290 -18.11 -10.05 -7.03
C SER A 290 -17.15 -8.84 -7.03
N ASN A 291 -16.12 -8.92 -7.87
CA ASN A 291 -15.23 -7.81 -8.22
C ASN A 291 -15.40 -7.33 -9.67
N GLU A 292 -16.44 -7.78 -10.38
CA GLU A 292 -16.64 -7.45 -11.79
C GLU A 292 -16.79 -5.93 -12.00
N LYS A 293 -17.59 -5.28 -11.15
CA LYS A 293 -17.79 -3.83 -11.17
C LYS A 293 -16.59 -3.00 -10.71
N HIS A 294 -15.58 -3.64 -10.09
CA HIS A 294 -14.37 -2.94 -9.66
C HIS A 294 -13.49 -2.54 -10.85
N GLU A 295 -13.52 -3.32 -11.94
CA GLU A 295 -12.95 -2.95 -13.24
C GLU A 295 -13.95 -2.05 -13.98
N MET A 296 -14.09 -0.78 -13.57
CA MET A 296 -15.09 0.16 -14.16
C MET A 296 -15.04 0.11 -15.69
N GLU A 297 -16.15 -0.14 -16.41
CA GLU A 297 -16.18 -0.15 -17.88
C GLU A 297 -15.53 1.12 -18.47
N ASP A 298 -14.61 0.94 -19.43
CA ASP A 298 -14.13 2.08 -20.22
C ASP A 298 -15.36 2.62 -20.93
N THR A 299 -15.55 3.94 -20.96
CA THR A 299 -16.59 4.55 -21.79
C THR A 299 -16.30 4.25 -23.25
N VAL A 300 -16.68 3.07 -23.77
CA VAL A 300 -16.77 2.58 -25.17
C VAL A 300 -15.57 2.83 -26.10
N VAL A 301 -14.54 3.56 -25.68
CA VAL A 301 -13.40 3.96 -26.49
C VAL A 301 -12.19 3.14 -26.04
N PRO A 302 -11.64 2.27 -26.92
CA PRO A 302 -10.41 1.58 -26.62
C PRO A 302 -9.28 2.58 -26.35
N PHE A 303 -8.42 2.17 -25.44
CA PHE A 303 -7.37 2.93 -24.78
C PHE A 303 -6.58 3.91 -25.69
N SER A 304 -6.21 5.06 -25.10
CA SER A 304 -5.29 6.12 -25.56
C SER A 304 -5.83 7.48 -26.05
N ARG A 305 -7.14 7.74 -26.15
CA ARG A 305 -7.63 9.05 -26.70
C ARG A 305 -8.83 9.72 -26.05
N ALA A 306 -9.56 9.07 -25.17
CA ALA A 306 -10.72 9.70 -24.53
C ALA A 306 -10.30 10.47 -23.28
N VAL A 307 -10.03 11.77 -23.43
CA VAL A 307 -10.03 12.74 -22.33
C VAL A 307 -11.51 13.06 -22.04
N PRO A 308 -12.11 12.63 -20.91
CA PRO A 308 -13.57 12.64 -20.80
C PRO A 308 -14.20 14.00 -20.51
N ASP A 309 -13.42 15.08 -20.34
CA ASP A 309 -13.99 16.42 -20.12
C ASP A 309 -13.25 17.54 -20.88
N GLY A 310 -14.00 18.56 -21.29
CA GLY A 310 -13.45 19.74 -21.98
C GLY A 310 -12.54 20.61 -21.10
N SER A 311 -12.47 20.32 -19.79
CA SER A 311 -11.71 21.11 -18.83
C SER A 311 -10.27 20.66 -18.68
N SER A 312 -9.99 19.36 -18.84
CA SER A 312 -8.64 18.81 -18.84
C SER A 312 -7.90 19.18 -20.13
N LEU A 313 -8.64 19.35 -21.24
CA LEU A 313 -8.12 19.96 -22.48
C LEU A 313 -7.62 21.40 -22.26
N GLN A 314 -8.10 22.12 -21.25
CA GLN A 314 -7.59 23.46 -20.93
C GLN A 314 -6.14 23.45 -20.42
N LEU A 315 -5.59 22.29 -20.04
CA LEU A 315 -4.17 22.16 -19.67
C LEU A 315 -3.25 22.29 -20.89
N THR A 316 -3.76 22.01 -22.10
CA THR A 316 -2.96 21.92 -23.34
C THR A 316 -3.48 22.80 -24.48
N ALA A 317 -4.71 23.33 -24.39
CA ALA A 317 -5.30 24.22 -25.39
C ALA A 317 -4.60 25.58 -25.43
N ALA A 318 -3.97 25.92 -26.57
CA ALA A 318 -3.47 27.26 -26.82
C ALA A 318 -4.62 28.29 -26.91
N THR A 319 -4.34 29.57 -26.74
CA THR A 319 -5.32 30.67 -26.89
C THR A 319 -5.83 30.88 -28.32
N SER A 320 -5.35 30.09 -29.29
CA SER A 320 -5.75 30.12 -30.69
C SER A 320 -6.31 28.76 -31.11
N ASP A 321 -7.42 28.76 -31.84
CA ASP A 321 -8.22 27.62 -32.34
C ASP A 321 -7.47 26.69 -33.32
N GLU A 322 -6.23 26.32 -33.05
CA GLU A 322 -5.51 25.33 -33.84
C GLU A 322 -5.90 23.91 -33.42
N ASN A 323 -6.55 23.23 -34.36
CA ASN A 323 -6.84 21.80 -34.44
C ASN A 323 -6.99 21.05 -33.08
N PRO A 324 -8.21 20.88 -32.55
CA PRO A 324 -8.46 20.25 -31.25
C PRO A 324 -7.90 18.83 -31.10
N ASP A 325 -7.69 18.11 -32.20
CA ASP A 325 -7.05 16.78 -32.21
C ASP A 325 -5.56 16.82 -31.81
N ALA A 326 -4.87 17.94 -31.97
CA ALA A 326 -3.50 18.11 -31.51
C ALA A 326 -3.44 18.30 -29.99
N ALA A 327 -4.43 18.95 -29.38
CA ALA A 327 -4.49 19.19 -27.93
C ALA A 327 -4.79 17.91 -27.13
N THR A 328 -5.67 17.05 -27.65
CA THR A 328 -5.99 15.73 -27.07
C THR A 328 -4.77 14.80 -27.08
N SER A 329 -3.91 14.88 -28.11
CA SER A 329 -2.69 14.06 -28.21
C SER A 329 -1.61 14.36 -27.15
N LYS A 330 -1.66 15.54 -26.51
CA LYS A 330 -0.70 15.98 -25.49
C LYS A 330 -1.10 15.59 -24.07
N LEU A 331 -2.37 15.31 -23.85
CA LEU A 331 -2.88 14.90 -22.54
C LEU A 331 -3.03 13.38 -22.49
N ILE A 332 -2.45 12.77 -21.47
CA ILE A 332 -2.35 11.31 -21.32
C ILE A 332 -2.93 10.94 -19.96
N LEU A 333 -3.78 9.93 -19.94
CA LEU A 333 -4.26 9.35 -18.69
C LEU A 333 -3.24 8.33 -18.20
N GLY A 334 -2.83 8.47 -16.94
CA GLY A 334 -1.91 7.54 -16.31
C GLY A 334 -2.53 6.15 -16.16
N GLU A 335 -1.69 5.14 -16.27
CA GLU A 335 -2.07 3.75 -16.11
C GLU A 335 -1.00 2.98 -15.34
N GLY A 336 -1.40 1.89 -14.69
CA GLY A 336 -0.45 0.91 -14.16
C GLY A 336 0.51 0.44 -15.25
N MET A 337 1.81 0.47 -14.95
CA MET A 337 2.91 0.08 -15.85
C MET A 337 3.12 0.92 -17.11
N LEU A 338 2.41 2.04 -17.26
CA LEU A 338 2.75 3.01 -18.29
C LEU A 338 4.16 3.55 -18.03
N LYS A 339 5.08 3.32 -18.97
CA LYS A 339 6.47 3.76 -18.86
C LYS A 339 6.68 5.01 -19.69
N PHE A 340 7.48 5.94 -19.17
CA PHE A 340 8.06 7.02 -19.94
C PHE A 340 9.58 6.92 -19.88
N VAL A 341 10.21 6.72 -21.03
CA VAL A 341 11.66 6.70 -21.15
C VAL A 341 12.13 8.14 -21.38
N LEU A 342 12.85 8.71 -20.41
CA LEU A 342 13.42 10.06 -20.53
C LEU A 342 14.75 10.05 -21.30
N ALA A 343 15.59 9.04 -21.03
CA ALA A 343 16.88 8.78 -21.65
C ALA A 343 17.09 7.26 -21.85
N PRO A 344 17.85 6.84 -22.89
CA PRO A 344 18.53 7.66 -23.89
C PRO A 344 17.57 8.24 -24.94
N ARG A 345 17.97 9.31 -25.64
CA ARG A 345 17.14 10.02 -26.62
C ARG A 345 16.53 9.10 -27.69
N ALA A 346 17.27 8.08 -28.14
CA ALA A 346 16.82 7.13 -29.17
C ALA A 346 15.58 6.32 -28.77
N ARG A 347 15.32 6.17 -27.47
CA ARG A 347 14.17 5.43 -26.93
C ARG A 347 13.16 6.33 -26.23
N ARG A 348 13.31 7.66 -26.34
CA ARG A 348 12.51 8.61 -25.57
C ARG A 348 11.04 8.54 -25.97
N GLY A 349 10.15 8.44 -24.98
CA GLY A 349 8.71 8.43 -25.21
C GLY A 349 7.97 7.46 -24.30
N PHE A 350 6.68 7.31 -24.59
CA PHE A 350 5.80 6.41 -23.86
C PHE A 350 5.95 4.98 -24.39
N ASP A 351 5.90 4.03 -23.45
CA ASP A 351 5.83 2.61 -23.70
C ASP A 351 4.67 2.04 -22.87
N ALA A 352 3.60 1.68 -23.58
CA ALA A 352 2.40 1.06 -23.02
C ALA A 352 2.38 -0.47 -23.22
N SER A 353 3.46 -1.07 -23.73
CA SER A 353 3.51 -2.53 -23.99
C SER A 353 3.38 -3.37 -22.72
N SER A 354 3.68 -2.79 -21.56
CA SER A 354 3.57 -3.43 -20.25
C SER A 354 2.28 -3.07 -19.50
N CYS A 355 1.44 -2.19 -20.06
CA CYS A 355 0.13 -1.85 -19.50
C CYS A 355 -0.78 -3.08 -19.54
N TRP A 356 -1.62 -3.24 -18.53
CA TRP A 356 -2.39 -4.48 -18.37
C TRP A 356 -3.75 -4.39 -19.08
N PRO A 357 -4.20 -5.46 -19.75
CA PRO A 357 -5.59 -5.55 -20.16
C PRO A 357 -6.50 -5.68 -18.92
N ARG A 358 -7.80 -5.42 -19.12
CA ARG A 358 -8.84 -5.72 -18.12
C ARG A 358 -8.90 -7.23 -17.84
N LEU A 359 -9.47 -7.60 -16.69
CA LEU A 359 -9.82 -9.01 -16.48
C LEU A 359 -10.96 -9.36 -17.43
N ASP A 360 -10.84 -10.50 -18.11
CA ASP A 360 -11.92 -11.08 -18.90
C ASP A 360 -12.76 -11.97 -17.97
N PHE A 361 -13.86 -11.42 -17.47
CA PHE A 361 -14.72 -12.12 -16.52
C PHE A 361 -15.48 -13.28 -17.16
N ASP A 362 -15.70 -13.25 -18.48
CA ASP A 362 -16.35 -14.34 -19.19
C ASP A 362 -15.39 -15.52 -19.34
N GLN A 363 -14.14 -15.25 -19.77
CA GLN A 363 -13.07 -16.26 -19.78
C GLN A 363 -12.82 -16.85 -18.37
N ILE A 364 -12.86 -16.02 -17.33
CA ILE A 364 -12.71 -16.48 -15.94
C ILE A 364 -13.86 -17.43 -15.56
N ARG A 365 -15.11 -17.08 -15.87
CA ARG A 365 -16.28 -17.93 -15.59
C ARG A 365 -16.17 -19.27 -16.33
N GLU A 366 -15.76 -19.25 -17.60
CA GLU A 366 -15.53 -20.46 -18.38
C GLU A 366 -14.49 -21.38 -17.73
N SER A 367 -13.40 -20.81 -17.19
CA SER A 367 -12.29 -21.57 -16.58
C SER A 367 -12.68 -22.42 -15.37
N VAL A 368 -13.81 -22.12 -14.71
CA VAL A 368 -14.26 -22.82 -13.49
C VAL A 368 -15.58 -23.58 -13.66
N THR A 369 -16.07 -23.70 -14.89
CA THR A 369 -17.36 -24.36 -15.21
C THR A 369 -17.45 -25.77 -14.64
N LEU A 370 -16.36 -26.55 -14.72
CA LEU A 370 -16.31 -27.92 -14.19
C LEU A 370 -16.44 -27.95 -12.66
N SER A 371 -15.66 -27.13 -11.95
CA SER A 371 -15.73 -27.03 -10.49
C SER A 371 -17.11 -26.56 -10.04
N ALA A 372 -17.72 -25.59 -10.74
CA ALA A 372 -19.08 -25.14 -10.47
C ALA A 372 -20.12 -26.26 -10.65
N ALA A 373 -20.00 -27.07 -11.71
CA ALA A 373 -20.88 -28.20 -11.95
C ALA A 373 -20.77 -29.29 -10.85
N ILE A 374 -19.56 -29.57 -10.38
CA ILE A 374 -19.31 -30.51 -9.27
C ILE A 374 -20.00 -30.03 -7.99
N VAL A 375 -19.80 -28.76 -7.61
CA VAL A 375 -20.42 -28.17 -6.42
C VAL A 375 -21.94 -28.15 -6.54
N ALA A 376 -22.49 -27.74 -7.69
CA ALA A 376 -23.93 -27.71 -7.91
C ALA A 376 -24.56 -29.10 -7.75
N LYS A 377 -23.92 -30.15 -8.28
CA LYS A 377 -24.37 -31.54 -8.14
C LYS A 377 -24.30 -32.01 -6.68
N ALA A 378 -23.26 -31.63 -5.94
CA ALA A 378 -23.13 -31.98 -4.53
C ALA A 378 -24.20 -31.31 -3.66
N CYS A 379 -24.48 -30.03 -3.88
CA CYS A 379 -25.53 -29.29 -3.18
C CYS A 379 -26.94 -29.86 -3.41
N GLN A 380 -27.21 -30.42 -4.59
CA GLN A 380 -28.50 -31.09 -4.88
C GLN A 380 -28.71 -32.40 -4.11
N ASN A 381 -27.62 -33.06 -3.69
CA ASN A 381 -27.68 -34.35 -2.98
C ASN A 381 -27.71 -34.21 -1.45
N LEU A 382 -27.61 -32.99 -0.91
CA LEU A 382 -27.57 -32.71 0.52
C LEU A 382 -28.94 -32.21 1.01
N GLU A 383 -29.81 -33.12 1.47
CA GLU A 383 -31.12 -32.80 2.08
C GLU A 383 -31.05 -32.34 3.55
N VAL A 384 -29.88 -31.97 4.10
CA VAL A 384 -29.74 -31.68 5.54
C VAL A 384 -29.32 -30.23 5.78
N ASN A 385 -30.05 -29.54 6.66
CA ASN A 385 -29.79 -28.18 7.16
C ASN A 385 -28.32 -28.00 7.59
N ASN A 386 -27.48 -27.51 6.66
CA ASN A 386 -26.09 -27.11 6.90
C ASN A 386 -25.98 -25.71 7.52
N LEU A 387 -27.10 -25.13 7.96
CA LEU A 387 -27.11 -23.84 8.61
C LEU A 387 -27.05 -24.02 10.13
N ASP A 388 -26.18 -23.26 10.76
CA ASP A 388 -26.12 -23.15 12.22
C ASP A 388 -27.08 -22.04 12.68
N ASP A 389 -28.38 -22.31 12.54
CA ASP A 389 -29.46 -21.37 12.87
C ASP A 389 -29.54 -21.02 14.37
N ASP A 390 -28.81 -21.75 15.22
CA ASP A 390 -28.68 -21.49 16.65
C ASP A 390 -27.67 -20.37 16.98
N LEU A 391 -26.90 -19.89 16.00
CA LEU A 391 -25.90 -18.84 16.19
C LEU A 391 -26.49 -17.43 16.04
N ILE A 392 -25.85 -16.46 16.71
CA ILE A 392 -26.10 -15.05 16.47
C ILE A 392 -25.98 -14.72 14.97
N ASP A 393 -26.90 -13.91 14.44
CA ASP A 393 -26.73 -13.39 13.09
C ASP A 393 -25.43 -12.57 13.05
N GLY A 394 -24.58 -12.80 12.07
CA GLY A 394 -23.23 -12.24 12.06
C GLY A 394 -22.47 -12.71 10.84
N ARG A 395 -21.43 -11.96 10.46
CA ARG A 395 -20.60 -12.27 9.28
C ARG A 395 -19.14 -11.97 9.58
N ILE A 396 -18.26 -12.83 9.10
CA ILE A 396 -16.81 -12.61 9.09
C ILE A 396 -16.34 -12.52 7.64
N THR A 397 -15.53 -11.51 7.34
CA THR A 397 -14.88 -11.33 6.04
C THR A 397 -13.37 -11.23 6.23
N PHE A 398 -12.62 -12.10 5.55
CA PHE A 398 -11.15 -12.09 5.59
C PHE A 398 -10.62 -11.11 4.55
N LEU A 399 -10.12 -9.96 4.99
CA LEU A 399 -9.53 -8.96 4.11
C LEU A 399 -8.10 -9.31 3.71
N GLY A 400 -7.39 -10.06 4.54
CA GLY A 400 -6.09 -10.62 4.22
C GLY A 400 -5.76 -11.79 5.15
N THR A 401 -5.01 -12.75 4.63
CA THR A 401 -4.79 -14.07 5.24
C THR A 401 -3.33 -14.49 5.30
N GLY A 402 -2.40 -13.61 4.94
CA GLY A 402 -0.97 -13.89 4.87
C GLY A 402 -0.14 -13.23 5.97
N CYS A 403 1.01 -13.83 6.24
CA CYS A 403 1.97 -13.38 7.26
C CYS A 403 3.08 -12.49 6.71
N ALA A 404 3.53 -11.52 7.52
CA ALA A 404 4.71 -10.66 7.40
C ALA A 404 4.73 -9.68 6.22
N ILE A 405 4.51 -10.15 4.99
CA ILE A 405 4.61 -9.37 3.75
C ILE A 405 3.41 -9.72 2.86
N PRO A 406 2.80 -8.78 2.13
CA PRO A 406 1.80 -9.12 1.11
C PRO A 406 2.42 -10.06 0.05
N SER A 407 1.64 -10.94 -0.58
CA SER A 407 2.09 -11.77 -1.72
C SER A 407 1.21 -11.57 -2.94
N LYS A 408 1.44 -12.36 -4.00
CA LYS A 408 0.65 -12.37 -5.24
C LYS A 408 -0.82 -12.73 -4.97
N TYR A 409 -1.08 -13.65 -4.04
CA TYR A 409 -2.42 -14.19 -3.78
C TYR A 409 -3.03 -13.75 -2.44
N ARG A 410 -2.20 -13.47 -1.43
CA ARG A 410 -2.65 -13.15 -0.07
C ARG A 410 -2.11 -11.81 0.39
N ASN A 411 -3.00 -10.92 0.77
CA ASN A 411 -2.63 -9.72 1.52
C ASN A 411 -2.33 -10.07 3.00
N VAL A 412 -1.69 -9.14 3.71
CA VAL A 412 -1.44 -9.28 5.16
C VAL A 412 -2.73 -9.24 5.98
N THR A 413 -2.68 -9.83 7.17
CA THR A 413 -3.84 -10.04 8.07
C THR A 413 -4.76 -8.84 8.23
N GLY A 414 -6.06 -9.09 8.06
CA GLY A 414 -7.12 -8.20 8.49
C GLY A 414 -8.48 -8.87 8.34
N MET A 415 -9.36 -8.73 9.32
CA MET A 415 -10.66 -9.41 9.35
C MET A 415 -11.77 -8.45 9.78
N TYR A 416 -12.83 -8.38 8.99
CA TYR A 416 -13.98 -7.51 9.23
C TYR A 416 -15.17 -8.34 9.69
N LEU A 417 -15.57 -8.16 10.94
CA LEU A 417 -16.77 -8.76 11.53
C LEU A 417 -17.92 -7.77 11.43
N GLU A 418 -19.03 -8.21 10.87
CA GLU A 418 -20.29 -7.48 10.85
C GLU A 418 -21.24 -8.14 11.85
N LEU A 419 -21.67 -7.36 12.83
CA LEU A 419 -22.54 -7.80 13.92
C LEU A 419 -23.86 -7.00 13.89
N PRO A 420 -25.00 -7.62 14.18
CA PRO A 420 -26.28 -6.95 14.22
C PRO A 420 -26.30 -6.00 15.41
N ARG A 421 -26.95 -4.87 15.23
CA ARG A 421 -27.16 -3.84 16.24
C ARG A 421 -28.66 -3.77 16.52
N ASN A 422 -29.06 -4.22 17.71
CA ASN A 422 -30.44 -4.08 18.15
C ASN A 422 -30.66 -2.66 18.70
N LYS A 423 -31.21 -1.76 17.89
CA LYS A 423 -31.86 -0.56 18.43
C LYS A 423 -33.29 -0.95 18.80
N LYS A 424 -33.68 -0.74 20.07
CA LYS A 424 -35.06 -0.98 20.52
C LYS A 424 -36.03 -0.24 19.60
N GLY A 425 -36.91 -0.98 18.92
CA GLY A 425 -38.03 -0.44 18.15
C GLY A 425 -37.81 -0.25 16.65
N ASP A 426 -36.67 -0.65 16.09
CA ASP A 426 -36.40 -0.57 14.65
C ASP A 426 -36.62 -1.94 13.96
N THR A 427 -37.33 -1.93 12.82
CA THR A 427 -37.63 -3.14 12.03
C THR A 427 -36.52 -3.50 11.05
N ASP A 428 -35.58 -2.57 10.79
CA ASP A 428 -34.38 -2.83 9.99
C ASP A 428 -33.19 -3.18 10.91
N VAL A 429 -32.59 -4.35 10.71
CA VAL A 429 -31.37 -4.76 11.43
C VAL A 429 -30.21 -3.88 10.99
N ALA A 430 -29.85 -2.89 11.82
CA ALA A 430 -28.64 -2.11 11.62
C ALA A 430 -27.40 -2.97 11.88
N TRP A 431 -26.32 -2.77 11.12
CA TRP A 431 -25.05 -3.51 11.30
C TRP A 431 -23.98 -2.62 11.92
N ALA A 432 -23.13 -3.20 12.77
CA ALA A 432 -21.96 -2.57 13.34
C ALA A 432 -20.70 -3.42 13.06
N GLY A 433 -19.60 -2.76 12.72
CA GLY A 433 -18.36 -3.42 12.35
C GLY A 433 -17.36 -3.49 13.50
N LEU A 434 -16.66 -4.62 13.60
CA LEU A 434 -15.45 -4.84 14.39
C LEU A 434 -14.34 -5.33 13.45
N MET A 435 -13.18 -4.68 13.47
CA MET A 435 -12.00 -5.14 12.74
C MET A 435 -11.06 -5.87 13.70
N LEU A 436 -10.61 -7.08 13.34
CA LEU A 436 -9.56 -7.82 14.05
C LEU A 436 -8.31 -7.79 13.19
N ASP A 437 -7.29 -7.08 13.69
CA ASP A 437 -6.11 -6.66 12.94
C ASP A 437 -6.44 -5.87 11.65
N CYS A 438 -5.54 -4.99 11.26
CA CYS A 438 -5.73 -4.06 10.14
C CYS A 438 -4.40 -3.85 9.43
N GLY A 439 -3.89 -4.91 8.81
CA GLY A 439 -2.66 -4.89 8.02
C GLY A 439 -2.72 -3.95 6.82
N GLU A 440 -1.54 -3.69 6.23
CA GLU A 440 -1.42 -2.85 5.03
C GLU A 440 -2.42 -3.28 3.94
N GLY A 441 -3.05 -2.31 3.27
CA GLY A 441 -4.01 -2.59 2.20
C GLY A 441 -5.44 -2.94 2.65
N SER A 442 -5.73 -3.08 3.95
CA SER A 442 -7.08 -3.44 4.45
C SER A 442 -8.22 -2.55 3.92
N LEU A 443 -8.02 -1.22 3.80
CA LEU A 443 -9.02 -0.34 3.19
C LEU A 443 -9.25 -0.62 1.70
N GLY A 444 -8.19 -0.97 0.96
CA GLY A 444 -8.30 -1.39 -0.44
C GLY A 444 -9.01 -2.73 -0.59
N GLN A 445 -8.78 -3.66 0.35
CA GLN A 445 -9.50 -4.94 0.40
C GLN A 445 -10.98 -4.74 0.77
N LEU A 446 -11.33 -3.79 1.66
CA LEU A 446 -12.72 -3.38 1.89
C LEU A 446 -13.36 -2.79 0.64
N TYR A 447 -12.60 -2.03 -0.16
CA TYR A 447 -13.09 -1.48 -1.43
C TYR A 447 -13.38 -2.59 -2.46
N ARG A 448 -12.54 -3.63 -2.51
CA ARG A 448 -12.80 -4.85 -3.29
C ARG A 448 -14.02 -5.62 -2.77
N TYR A 449 -14.17 -5.76 -1.45
CA TYR A 449 -15.36 -6.37 -0.83
C TYR A 449 -16.64 -5.59 -1.15
N ALA A 450 -16.54 -4.26 -1.25
CA ALA A 450 -17.61 -3.38 -1.70
C ALA A 450 -17.93 -3.50 -3.21
N GLY A 451 -17.16 -4.28 -3.98
CA GLY A 451 -17.33 -4.42 -5.44
C GLY A 451 -16.88 -3.18 -6.22
N GLY A 452 -15.98 -2.37 -5.66
CA GLY A 452 -15.57 -1.08 -6.27
C GLY A 452 -16.54 0.07 -6.06
N ASP A 453 -17.59 -0.12 -5.25
CA ASP A 453 -18.54 0.95 -4.93
C ASP A 453 -18.02 1.84 -3.78
N LYS A 454 -17.70 3.10 -4.11
CA LYS A 454 -17.22 4.11 -3.15
C LYS A 454 -18.26 4.42 -2.06
N LYS A 455 -19.57 4.40 -2.38
CA LYS A 455 -20.64 4.64 -1.42
C LYS A 455 -20.75 3.48 -0.44
N ARG A 456 -20.75 2.24 -0.94
CA ARG A 456 -20.77 1.03 -0.09
C ARG A 456 -19.51 0.93 0.78
N LEU A 457 -18.34 1.31 0.27
CA LEU A 457 -17.12 1.43 1.08
C LEU A 457 -17.31 2.43 2.21
N GLN A 458 -17.83 3.63 1.91
CA GLN A 458 -18.08 4.64 2.92
C GLN A 458 -19.08 4.14 3.98
N GLU A 459 -20.12 3.42 3.57
CA GLU A 459 -21.04 2.77 4.49
C GLU A 459 -20.29 1.80 5.41
N LEU A 460 -19.53 0.84 4.87
CA LEU A 460 -18.71 -0.14 5.65
C LEU A 460 -17.79 0.55 6.66
N VAL A 461 -17.12 1.63 6.25
CA VAL A 461 -16.23 2.40 7.12
C VAL A 461 -17.01 3.16 8.20
N SER A 462 -18.20 3.69 7.90
CA SER A 462 -19.05 4.40 8.86
C SER A 462 -19.68 3.48 9.93
N ARG A 463 -20.03 2.25 9.56
CA ARG A 463 -20.50 1.22 10.52
C ARG A 463 -19.36 0.59 11.32
N LEU A 464 -18.10 0.66 10.88
CA LEU A 464 -16.97 0.20 11.69
C LEU A 464 -16.84 1.05 12.97
N LYS A 465 -17.01 0.39 14.12
CA LYS A 465 -17.04 1.03 15.45
C LYS A 465 -15.80 0.72 16.29
N CYS A 466 -15.20 -0.45 16.12
CA CYS A 466 -14.03 -0.86 16.88
C CYS A 466 -12.99 -1.53 15.99
N VAL A 467 -11.71 -1.28 16.26
CA VAL A 467 -10.57 -2.05 15.74
C VAL A 467 -9.83 -2.63 16.93
N TRP A 468 -9.65 -3.95 16.96
CA TRP A 468 -8.82 -4.63 17.92
C TRP A 468 -7.54 -5.10 17.23
N ILE A 469 -6.39 -4.76 17.79
CA ILE A 469 -5.07 -5.13 17.28
C ILE A 469 -4.41 -6.09 18.27
N SER A 470 -3.93 -7.22 17.76
CA SER A 470 -3.34 -8.32 18.54
C SER A 470 -1.99 -7.94 19.15
N HIS A 471 -1.11 -7.34 18.35
CA HIS A 471 0.26 -6.97 18.72
C HIS A 471 0.86 -5.95 17.73
N ASN A 472 2.13 -5.57 17.94
CA ASN A 472 2.73 -4.40 17.26
C ASN A 472 3.52 -4.73 15.98
N HIS A 473 3.50 -5.96 15.45
CA HIS A 473 4.12 -6.22 14.14
C HIS A 473 3.35 -5.53 13.01
N ALA A 474 4.11 -5.06 12.01
CA ALA A 474 3.64 -4.12 11.00
C ALA A 474 2.50 -4.68 10.13
N ASP A 475 2.55 -5.96 9.83
CA ASP A 475 1.56 -6.72 9.07
C ASP A 475 0.17 -6.78 9.73
N HIS A 476 0.03 -6.38 11.00
CA HIS A 476 -1.24 -6.37 11.72
C HIS A 476 -1.87 -4.99 11.90
N HIS A 477 -1.19 -3.88 11.58
CA HIS A 477 -1.74 -2.54 11.91
C HIS A 477 -1.45 -1.40 10.93
N LEU A 478 -0.57 -1.59 9.92
CA LEU A 478 -0.21 -0.51 9.00
C LEU A 478 -1.41 0.05 8.19
N GLY A 479 -2.46 -0.73 7.98
CA GLY A 479 -3.70 -0.30 7.31
C GLY A 479 -4.53 0.69 8.12
N LEU A 480 -4.32 0.76 9.44
CA LEU A 480 -5.12 1.59 10.34
C LEU A 480 -5.04 3.08 10.00
N LEU A 481 -3.88 3.58 9.57
CA LEU A 481 -3.71 5.00 9.18
C LEU A 481 -4.59 5.36 7.98
N ARG A 482 -4.64 4.50 6.96
CA ARG A 482 -5.48 4.71 5.77
C ARG A 482 -6.95 4.70 6.16
N LEU A 483 -7.35 3.70 6.94
CA LEU A 483 -8.71 3.55 7.44
C LEU A 483 -9.17 4.79 8.22
N LEU A 484 -8.35 5.27 9.18
CA LEU A 484 -8.66 6.47 9.96
C LEU A 484 -8.77 7.71 9.07
N SER A 485 -7.80 7.93 8.18
CA SER A 485 -7.82 9.10 7.29
C SER A 485 -9.03 9.13 6.33
N HIS A 486 -9.57 7.96 5.98
CA HIS A 486 -10.73 7.83 5.09
C HIS A 486 -12.06 8.10 5.78
N ARG A 487 -12.13 8.03 7.12
CA ARG A 487 -13.36 8.38 7.86
C ARG A 487 -13.71 9.86 7.66
N THR A 488 -14.99 10.19 7.75
CA THR A 488 -15.52 11.55 7.58
C THR A 488 -14.90 12.52 8.58
N ASP A 489 -14.67 13.77 8.16
CA ASP A 489 -14.21 14.88 9.02
C ASP A 489 -15.38 15.60 9.73
N ASP A 490 -16.58 15.03 9.71
CA ASP A 490 -17.76 15.59 10.37
C ASP A 490 -17.57 15.52 11.89
N ALA A 491 -17.67 16.67 12.56
CA ALA A 491 -17.52 16.81 14.01
C ALA A 491 -18.53 15.95 14.81
N SER A 492 -19.63 15.52 14.20
CA SER A 492 -20.59 14.58 14.77
C SER A 492 -20.17 13.10 14.66
N THR A 493 -19.11 12.80 13.89
CA THR A 493 -18.61 11.43 13.71
C THR A 493 -17.91 10.96 14.98
N GLU A 494 -18.43 9.88 15.57
CA GLU A 494 -17.81 9.24 16.73
C GLU A 494 -16.38 8.74 16.38
N PRO A 495 -15.37 9.03 17.24
CA PRO A 495 -14.04 8.48 17.07
C PRO A 495 -14.06 6.96 17.04
N LEU A 496 -13.25 6.36 16.17
CA LEU A 496 -13.11 4.91 16.11
C LEU A 496 -12.44 4.40 17.40
N LEU A 497 -13.07 3.45 18.09
CA LEU A 497 -12.42 2.80 19.23
C LEU A 497 -11.30 1.90 18.73
N VAL A 498 -10.08 2.10 19.23
CA VAL A 498 -8.93 1.24 18.97
C VAL A 498 -8.53 0.56 20.28
N ILE A 499 -8.55 -0.78 20.29
CA ILE A 499 -8.02 -1.59 21.38
C ILE A 499 -6.73 -2.22 20.89
N GLY A 500 -5.58 -1.93 21.52
CA GLY A 500 -4.30 -2.40 21.00
C GLY A 500 -3.12 -2.23 21.96
N PRO A 501 -1.90 -2.64 21.55
CA PRO A 501 -0.75 -2.63 22.44
C PRO A 501 -0.24 -1.21 22.66
N THR A 502 0.49 -0.96 23.75
CA THR A 502 0.92 0.38 24.14
C THR A 502 1.78 1.09 23.06
N PRO A 503 2.74 0.41 22.37
CA PRO A 503 3.51 1.03 21.29
C PRO A 503 2.66 1.55 20.12
N LEU A 504 1.54 0.87 19.80
CA LEU A 504 0.60 1.30 18.78
C LEU A 504 -0.01 2.67 19.12
N ARG A 505 -0.40 2.88 20.38
CA ARG A 505 -0.93 4.17 20.85
C ARG A 505 0.08 5.31 20.64
N PHE A 506 1.35 5.07 20.94
CA PHE A 506 2.39 6.07 20.75
C PHE A 506 2.56 6.41 19.26
N TRP A 507 2.63 5.40 18.40
CA TRP A 507 2.72 5.60 16.97
C TRP A 507 1.52 6.38 16.41
N LEU A 508 0.29 5.99 16.74
CA LEU A 508 -0.92 6.67 16.26
C LEU A 508 -0.96 8.14 16.71
N ASN A 509 -0.63 8.43 17.97
CA ASN A 509 -0.59 9.80 18.49
C ASN A 509 0.49 10.66 17.81
N GLU A 510 1.68 10.11 17.62
CA GLU A 510 2.77 10.81 16.94
C GLU A 510 2.43 11.07 15.48
N TYR A 511 1.84 10.10 14.79
CA TYR A 511 1.38 10.25 13.40
C TYR A 511 0.23 11.28 13.30
N ALA A 512 -0.77 11.22 14.18
CA ALA A 512 -1.87 12.19 14.21
C ALA A 512 -1.41 13.64 14.51
N SER A 513 -0.23 13.80 15.13
CA SER A 513 0.40 15.11 15.28
C SER A 513 0.91 15.68 13.94
N LEU A 514 1.26 14.81 12.99
CA LEU A 514 1.78 15.14 11.65
C LEU A 514 0.67 15.24 10.60
N ASP A 515 -0.30 14.34 10.63
CA ASP A 515 -1.37 14.24 9.64
C ASP A 515 -2.72 14.68 10.24
N PRO A 516 -3.14 15.93 9.99
CA PRO A 516 -4.45 16.42 10.39
C PRO A 516 -5.65 15.53 10.02
N THR A 517 -5.53 14.70 8.97
CA THR A 517 -6.64 13.82 8.54
C THR A 517 -6.88 12.64 9.46
N VAL A 518 -5.97 12.36 10.41
CA VAL A 518 -6.11 11.27 11.39
C VAL A 518 -6.45 11.81 12.78
N ARG A 519 -6.14 13.09 13.04
CA ARG A 519 -6.31 13.73 14.34
C ARG A 519 -7.76 13.71 14.80
N GLY A 520 -7.99 13.24 16.02
CA GLY A 520 -9.33 13.18 16.63
C GLY A 520 -10.23 12.05 16.10
N LYS A 521 -9.76 11.23 15.16
CA LYS A 521 -10.57 10.17 14.55
C LYS A 521 -10.55 8.84 15.30
N PHE A 522 -9.80 8.74 16.40
CA PHE A 522 -9.75 7.54 17.21
C PHE A 522 -9.74 7.86 18.71
N SER A 523 -10.26 6.92 19.49
CA SER A 523 -9.99 6.77 20.92
C SER A 523 -9.19 5.48 21.13
N PHE A 524 -8.44 5.39 22.22
CA PHE A 524 -7.53 4.26 22.43
C PHE A 524 -7.67 3.69 23.84
N VAL A 525 -7.71 2.36 23.95
CA VAL A 525 -7.59 1.61 25.21
C VAL A 525 -6.61 0.46 25.01
N GLU A 526 -5.71 0.24 25.97
CA GLU A 526 -4.71 -0.81 25.84
C GLU A 526 -5.28 -2.22 26.08
N ASN A 527 -4.77 -3.24 25.34
CA ASN A 527 -5.20 -4.64 25.50
C ASN A 527 -5.13 -5.12 26.96
N TYR A 528 -4.11 -4.72 27.71
CA TYR A 528 -3.91 -5.13 29.11
C TYR A 528 -5.08 -4.74 30.03
N SER A 529 -5.90 -3.76 29.63
CA SER A 529 -7.10 -3.36 30.37
C SER A 529 -8.17 -4.46 30.41
N PHE A 530 -8.00 -5.50 29.59
CA PHE A 530 -8.86 -6.67 29.46
C PHE A 530 -8.11 -7.98 29.76
N ASP A 531 -6.91 -7.92 30.34
CA ASP A 531 -6.19 -9.08 30.87
C ASP A 531 -6.22 -9.04 32.40
N GLU A 532 -7.00 -9.93 33.01
CA GLU A 532 -7.15 -10.03 34.47
C GLU A 532 -5.84 -10.35 35.21
N ASN A 533 -4.81 -10.82 34.50
CA ASN A 533 -3.51 -11.19 35.06
C ASN A 533 -2.47 -10.08 34.93
N ASP A 534 -2.78 -8.99 34.23
CA ASP A 534 -1.86 -7.86 34.13
C ASP A 534 -1.83 -7.10 35.47
N SER A 535 -0.62 -6.77 35.93
CA SER A 535 -0.41 -5.98 37.16
C SER A 535 -1.18 -4.64 37.22
N ARG A 536 -1.54 -4.09 36.04
CA ARG A 536 -2.28 -2.82 35.91
C ARG A 536 -3.79 -3.02 35.85
N PHE A 537 -4.29 -4.25 35.78
CA PHE A 537 -5.72 -4.53 35.65
C PHE A 537 -6.56 -3.93 36.79
N THR A 538 -5.98 -3.88 37.99
CA THR A 538 -6.60 -3.32 39.20
C THR A 538 -6.33 -1.81 39.39
N ASP A 539 -5.57 -1.17 38.49
CA ASP A 539 -5.41 0.29 38.53
C ASP A 539 -6.76 0.97 38.31
N VAL A 540 -7.10 1.93 39.16
CA VAL A 540 -8.41 2.59 39.19
C VAL A 540 -8.74 3.21 37.83
N LYS A 541 -7.76 3.86 37.19
CA LYS A 541 -7.98 4.51 35.89
C LYS A 541 -8.18 3.47 34.79
N THR A 542 -7.30 2.48 34.73
CA THR A 542 -7.40 1.35 33.78
C THR A 542 -8.75 0.64 33.92
N HIS A 543 -9.19 0.36 35.14
CA HIS A 543 -10.45 -0.32 35.41
C HIS A 543 -11.66 0.51 35.01
N ALA A 544 -11.65 1.82 35.28
CA ALA A 544 -12.73 2.73 34.87
C ALA A 544 -12.84 2.86 33.35
N ASP A 545 -11.71 2.99 32.65
CA ASP A 545 -11.67 3.04 31.19
C ASP A 545 -12.18 1.72 30.58
N ALA A 546 -11.74 0.58 31.11
CA ALA A 546 -12.21 -0.74 30.67
C ALA A 546 -13.71 -0.94 30.95
N ALA A 547 -14.23 -0.48 32.09
CA ALA A 547 -15.65 -0.57 32.43
C ALA A 547 -16.52 0.23 31.45
N ARG A 548 -16.10 1.45 31.09
CA ARG A 548 -16.76 2.27 30.06
C ARG A 548 -16.79 1.56 28.71
N VAL A 549 -15.65 1.00 28.28
CA VAL A 549 -15.58 0.26 27.02
C VAL A 549 -16.44 -1.00 27.05
N ARG A 550 -16.45 -1.78 28.15
CA ARG A 550 -17.32 -2.95 28.29
C ARG A 550 -18.80 -2.60 28.12
N ALA A 551 -19.25 -1.53 28.77
CA ALA A 551 -20.63 -1.06 28.64
C ALA A 551 -20.96 -0.66 27.18
N TRP A 552 -20.06 0.08 26.53
CA TRP A 552 -20.22 0.51 25.15
C TRP A 552 -20.19 -0.67 24.15
N LEU A 553 -19.31 -1.65 24.34
CA LEU A 553 -19.22 -2.87 23.52
C LEU A 553 -20.51 -3.68 23.60
N ARG A 554 -21.10 -3.79 24.81
CA ARG A 554 -22.37 -4.47 25.02
C ARG A 554 -23.52 -3.80 24.28
N GLU A 555 -23.60 -2.47 24.34
CA GLU A 555 -24.67 -1.70 23.70
C GLU A 555 -24.50 -1.63 22.17
N THR A 556 -23.27 -1.50 21.69
CA THR A 556 -23.00 -1.19 20.27
C THR A 556 -22.76 -2.43 19.42
N LEU A 557 -22.09 -3.45 19.97
CA LEU A 557 -21.64 -4.64 19.25
C LEU A 557 -22.24 -5.95 19.80
N ASN A 558 -23.17 -5.89 20.75
CA ASN A 558 -23.71 -7.07 21.46
C ASN A 558 -22.62 -7.95 22.10
N ILE A 559 -21.50 -7.36 22.51
CA ILE A 559 -20.40 -8.05 23.18
C ILE A 559 -20.58 -7.91 24.69
N ALA A 560 -20.96 -9.00 25.36
CA ALA A 560 -21.11 -9.02 26.81
C ALA A 560 -19.76 -8.99 27.54
N GLN A 561 -18.76 -9.65 26.98
CA GLN A 561 -17.41 -9.74 27.55
C GLN A 561 -16.36 -9.79 26.45
N LEU A 562 -15.26 -9.07 26.66
CA LEU A 562 -14.05 -9.11 25.85
C LEU A 562 -12.87 -9.40 26.78
N GLU A 563 -12.16 -10.49 26.54
CA GLU A 563 -10.99 -10.92 27.29
C GLU A 563 -9.75 -10.92 26.38
N CYS A 564 -8.70 -10.21 26.78
CA CYS A 564 -7.40 -10.28 26.12
C CYS A 564 -6.56 -11.35 26.84
N VAL A 565 -6.20 -12.42 26.14
CA VAL A 565 -5.42 -13.53 26.68
C VAL A 565 -3.96 -13.35 26.24
N PRO A 566 -3.00 -13.15 27.15
CA PRO A 566 -1.59 -13.07 26.78
C PRO A 566 -1.12 -14.34 26.08
N VAL A 567 -0.39 -14.17 24.99
CA VAL A 567 0.17 -15.28 24.21
C VAL A 567 1.67 -15.12 23.98
N LYS A 568 2.37 -16.25 23.79
CA LYS A 568 3.80 -16.25 23.52
C LYS A 568 4.06 -15.95 22.04
N HIS A 569 4.50 -14.73 21.75
CA HIS A 569 4.95 -14.31 20.42
C HIS A 569 5.96 -13.15 20.52
N ALA A 570 5.48 -11.91 20.48
CA ALA A 570 6.24 -10.69 20.74
C ALA A 570 5.78 -10.03 22.05
N LEU A 571 6.49 -8.99 22.49
CA LEU A 571 6.09 -8.21 23.67
C LEU A 571 4.68 -7.63 23.48
N GLN A 572 3.81 -7.78 24.49
CA GLN A 572 2.41 -7.34 24.45
C GLN A 572 1.61 -7.95 23.27
N SER A 573 1.75 -9.27 23.08
CA SER A 573 0.90 -10.03 22.15
C SER A 573 -0.26 -10.67 22.90
N TYR A 574 -1.46 -10.53 22.33
CA TYR A 574 -2.69 -11.04 22.90
C TYR A 574 -3.49 -11.81 21.85
N ALA A 575 -4.17 -12.86 22.30
CA ALA A 575 -5.38 -13.37 21.68
C ALA A 575 -6.60 -12.66 22.27
N VAL A 576 -7.76 -12.74 21.61
CA VAL A 576 -9.03 -12.23 22.14
C VAL A 576 -10.10 -13.31 22.17
N VAL A 577 -10.83 -13.36 23.28
CA VAL A 577 -12.07 -14.14 23.42
C VAL A 577 -13.22 -13.18 23.66
N ILE A 578 -14.24 -13.29 22.81
CA ILE A 578 -15.45 -12.47 22.81
C ILE A 578 -16.62 -13.36 23.20
N THR A 579 -17.34 -12.98 24.26
CA THR A 579 -18.63 -13.59 24.61
C THR A 579 -19.74 -12.61 24.27
N PHE A 580 -20.67 -13.03 23.40
CA PHE A 580 -21.82 -12.25 22.98
C PHE A 580 -22.93 -12.25 24.04
N VAL A 581 -23.93 -11.37 23.90
CA VAL A 581 -25.03 -11.22 24.87
C VAL A 581 -25.91 -12.48 25.00
N ASP A 582 -25.97 -13.30 23.97
CA ASP A 582 -26.64 -14.62 23.97
C ASP A 582 -25.78 -15.74 24.57
N GLY A 583 -24.53 -15.46 24.94
CA GLY A 583 -23.58 -16.41 25.51
C GLY A 583 -22.70 -17.12 24.48
N ALA A 584 -22.91 -16.91 23.17
CA ALA A 584 -22.04 -17.47 22.13
C ALA A 584 -20.62 -16.90 22.25
N LYS A 585 -19.61 -17.74 21.95
CA LYS A 585 -18.19 -17.37 22.06
C LYS A 585 -17.47 -17.40 20.71
N PHE A 586 -16.72 -16.34 20.43
CA PHE A 586 -15.78 -16.23 19.32
C PHE A 586 -14.37 -16.03 19.87
N ALA A 587 -13.36 -16.68 19.27
CA ALA A 587 -11.96 -16.50 19.64
C ALA A 587 -11.09 -16.17 18.42
N PHE A 588 -10.12 -15.28 18.60
CA PHE A 588 -9.08 -14.98 17.61
C PHE A 588 -7.70 -15.00 18.27
N SER A 589 -6.77 -15.77 17.70
CA SER A 589 -5.47 -16.02 18.32
C SER A 589 -4.49 -14.83 18.28
N GLY A 590 -4.59 -13.95 17.27
CA GLY A 590 -3.42 -13.17 16.85
C GLY A 590 -2.26 -14.09 16.45
N ASP A 591 -1.03 -13.60 16.55
CA ASP A 591 0.17 -14.42 16.38
C ASP A 591 0.58 -15.05 17.71
N CYS A 592 0.82 -16.36 17.71
CA CYS A 592 1.12 -17.09 18.93
C CYS A 592 1.79 -18.45 18.70
N ARG A 593 2.53 -18.88 19.72
CA ARG A 593 2.69 -20.32 20.00
C ARG A 593 1.38 -20.91 20.55
N PRO A 594 1.19 -22.25 20.44
CA PRO A 594 0.01 -22.94 20.97
C PRO A 594 -0.17 -22.60 22.44
N SER A 595 -1.40 -22.34 22.85
CA SER A 595 -1.70 -21.77 24.16
C SER A 595 -2.87 -22.49 24.82
N ASP A 596 -2.57 -23.26 25.87
CA ASP A 596 -3.57 -23.93 26.71
C ASP A 596 -4.54 -22.92 27.34
N LYS A 597 -4.03 -21.74 27.74
CA LYS A 597 -4.84 -20.66 28.33
C LYS A 597 -5.85 -20.10 27.32
N LEU A 598 -5.46 -19.99 26.05
CA LEU A 598 -6.39 -19.60 25.00
C LEU A 598 -7.46 -20.66 24.81
N ALA A 599 -7.08 -21.94 24.75
CA ALA A 599 -8.04 -23.05 24.64
C ALA A 599 -9.04 -23.08 25.81
N GLU A 600 -8.57 -22.87 27.04
CA GLU A 600 -9.39 -22.80 28.25
C GLU A 600 -10.42 -21.66 28.17
N LYS A 601 -9.98 -20.44 27.85
CA LYS A 601 -10.88 -19.27 27.76
C LYS A 601 -11.87 -19.40 26.60
N ALA A 602 -11.43 -19.98 25.48
CA ALA A 602 -12.23 -20.25 24.29
C ALA A 602 -13.09 -21.53 24.38
N MET A 603 -13.18 -22.18 25.55
CA MET A 603 -13.95 -23.41 25.72
C MET A 603 -15.38 -23.28 25.19
N ASN A 604 -15.77 -24.20 24.30
CA ASN A 604 -17.03 -24.26 23.57
C ASN A 604 -17.31 -23.03 22.67
N ALA A 605 -16.26 -22.38 22.14
CA ALA A 605 -16.43 -21.35 21.12
C ALA A 605 -17.16 -21.91 19.89
N PHE A 606 -18.12 -21.16 19.35
CA PHE A 606 -18.74 -21.57 18.09
C PHE A 606 -17.77 -21.40 16.92
N LEU A 607 -16.90 -20.38 17.00
CA LEU A 607 -15.87 -20.13 16.01
C LEU A 607 -14.57 -19.71 16.68
N MET A 608 -13.50 -20.41 16.33
CA MET A 608 -12.14 -20.02 16.60
C MET A 608 -11.43 -19.69 15.30
N VAL A 609 -10.83 -18.50 15.20
CA VAL A 609 -9.90 -18.14 14.13
C VAL A 609 -8.47 -18.23 14.69
N HIS A 610 -7.64 -19.09 14.12
CA HIS A 610 -6.31 -19.36 14.63
C HIS A 610 -5.23 -19.15 13.56
N GLU A 611 -4.10 -18.57 13.95
CA GLU A 611 -2.92 -18.51 13.09
C GLU A 611 -2.37 -19.92 12.83
N ALA A 612 -1.93 -20.15 11.60
CA ALA A 612 -1.33 -21.40 11.15
C ALA A 612 -0.19 -21.09 10.19
N THR A 613 0.80 -20.35 10.69
CA THR A 613 1.84 -19.74 9.86
C THR A 613 2.68 -20.76 9.12
N PHE A 614 3.02 -21.89 9.76
CA PHE A 614 3.93 -22.89 9.22
C PHE A 614 3.23 -24.21 8.88
N GLU A 615 3.76 -24.90 7.86
CA GLU A 615 3.46 -26.32 7.62
C GLU A 615 4.05 -27.19 8.74
N ASP A 616 3.49 -28.38 8.94
CA ASP A 616 3.83 -29.24 10.09
C ASP A 616 5.29 -29.75 10.07
N ASP A 617 5.91 -29.85 8.88
CA ASP A 617 7.31 -30.22 8.70
C ASP A 617 8.29 -29.12 9.14
N LEU A 618 7.79 -27.90 9.38
CA LEU A 618 8.56 -26.72 9.80
C LEU A 618 8.36 -26.38 11.27
N ALA A 619 7.99 -27.35 12.10
CA ALA A 619 7.74 -27.16 13.53
C ALA A 619 8.88 -26.45 14.29
N GLN A 620 10.14 -26.63 13.87
CA GLN A 620 11.27 -25.90 14.48
C GLN A 620 11.25 -24.42 14.10
N GLU A 621 11.03 -24.07 12.82
CA GLU A 621 10.90 -22.66 12.41
C GLU A 621 9.72 -21.98 13.09
N ALA A 622 8.61 -22.71 13.26
CA ALA A 622 7.44 -22.22 13.99
C ALA A 622 7.79 -21.87 15.45
N LYS A 623 8.57 -22.72 16.13
CA LYS A 623 9.06 -22.43 17.49
C LYS A 623 10.00 -21.23 17.52
N ASP A 624 10.97 -21.18 16.61
CA ASP A 624 12.01 -20.15 16.58
C ASP A 624 11.43 -18.76 16.29
N LYS A 625 10.40 -18.69 15.45
CA LYS A 625 9.68 -17.45 15.11
C LYS A 625 8.43 -17.22 15.96
N ALA A 626 8.17 -18.09 16.93
CA ALA A 626 7.05 -18.01 17.86
C ALA A 626 5.65 -17.95 17.20
N HIS A 627 5.42 -18.87 16.26
CA HIS A 627 4.15 -19.09 15.54
C HIS A 627 3.69 -20.55 15.64
N CYS A 628 2.48 -20.86 15.19
CA CYS A 628 1.96 -22.23 15.14
C CYS A 628 2.23 -22.93 13.80
N THR A 629 2.37 -24.24 13.88
CA THR A 629 2.07 -25.13 12.74
C THR A 629 0.56 -25.34 12.60
N MET A 630 0.10 -25.92 11.49
CA MET A 630 -1.31 -26.23 11.30
C MET A 630 -1.84 -27.25 12.32
N ALA A 631 -1.13 -28.37 12.51
CA ALA A 631 -1.51 -29.41 13.45
C ALA A 631 -1.61 -28.87 14.88
N GLU A 632 -0.71 -27.97 15.25
CA GLU A 632 -0.73 -27.28 16.53
C GLU A 632 -1.96 -26.38 16.68
N ALA A 633 -2.29 -25.55 15.67
CA ALA A 633 -3.48 -24.71 15.69
C ALA A 633 -4.78 -25.54 15.79
N VAL A 634 -4.84 -26.65 15.04
CA VAL A 634 -5.94 -27.63 15.12
C VAL A 634 -6.03 -28.26 16.51
N GLY A 635 -4.88 -28.58 17.12
CA GLY A 635 -4.81 -29.07 18.50
C GLY A 635 -5.43 -28.12 19.52
N VAL A 636 -5.12 -26.82 19.43
CA VAL A 636 -5.72 -25.79 20.30
C VAL A 636 -7.24 -25.70 20.08
N GLY A 637 -7.70 -25.72 18.83
CA GLY A 637 -9.14 -25.71 18.51
C GLY A 637 -9.88 -26.92 19.09
N ARG A 638 -9.30 -28.12 18.99
CA ARG A 638 -9.85 -29.34 19.59
C ARG A 638 -9.91 -29.26 21.11
N GLN A 639 -8.84 -28.78 21.75
CA GLN A 639 -8.80 -28.59 23.20
C GLN A 639 -9.84 -27.59 23.69
N ALA A 640 -10.10 -26.53 22.90
CA ALA A 640 -11.16 -25.55 23.15
C ALA A 640 -12.56 -26.11 22.88
N LYS A 641 -12.70 -27.32 22.31
CA LYS A 641 -13.97 -27.85 21.79
C LYS A 641 -14.69 -26.85 20.89
N ALA A 642 -13.93 -26.17 20.03
CA ALA A 642 -14.50 -25.24 19.08
C ALA A 642 -15.42 -25.99 18.11
N ARG A 643 -16.59 -25.42 17.78
CA ARG A 643 -17.49 -26.00 16.77
C ARG A 643 -16.88 -25.86 15.37
N HIS A 644 -16.36 -24.67 15.08
CA HIS A 644 -15.67 -24.32 13.84
C HIS A 644 -14.28 -23.77 14.12
N LEU A 645 -13.31 -24.18 13.31
CA LEU A 645 -11.95 -23.66 13.30
C LEU A 645 -11.61 -23.10 11.91
N LEU A 646 -11.28 -21.81 11.86
CA LEU A 646 -10.76 -21.14 10.66
C LEU A 646 -9.28 -20.86 10.83
N LEU A 647 -8.45 -21.46 9.98
CA LEU A 647 -7.01 -21.22 9.94
C LEU A 647 -6.70 -20.01 9.06
N THR A 648 -5.78 -19.16 9.50
CA THR A 648 -5.35 -17.96 8.76
C THR A 648 -3.87 -17.66 9.00
N HIS A 649 -3.41 -16.51 8.51
CA HIS A 649 -2.05 -15.99 8.72
C HIS A 649 -0.95 -16.92 8.19
N PHE A 650 -1.12 -17.39 6.96
CA PHE A 650 -0.22 -18.37 6.34
C PHE A 650 1.10 -17.73 5.90
N SER A 651 2.20 -18.49 6.01
CA SER A 651 3.47 -18.08 5.43
C SER A 651 3.36 -17.95 3.91
N GLN A 652 3.81 -16.82 3.39
CA GLN A 652 3.80 -16.52 1.95
C GLN A 652 4.81 -17.36 1.15
N ARG A 653 5.63 -18.19 1.80
CA ARG A 653 6.54 -19.13 1.13
C ARG A 653 5.79 -20.22 0.38
N TYR A 654 4.55 -20.49 0.76
CA TYR A 654 3.72 -21.57 0.24
C TYR A 654 2.45 -20.94 -0.35
N PRO A 655 2.41 -20.67 -1.68
CA PRO A 655 1.23 -20.06 -2.30
C PRO A 655 0.03 -21.02 -2.34
N LYS A 656 0.31 -22.33 -2.26
CA LYS A 656 -0.70 -23.40 -2.29
C LYS A 656 -1.51 -23.42 -1.00
N MET A 657 -2.76 -23.90 -1.10
CA MET A 657 -3.52 -24.21 0.10
C MET A 657 -2.82 -25.33 0.84
N ALA A 658 -2.64 -25.16 2.14
CA ALA A 658 -2.03 -26.19 2.95
C ALA A 658 -3.01 -27.37 3.08
N VAL A 659 -2.52 -28.58 2.83
CA VAL A 659 -3.33 -29.80 2.81
C VAL A 659 -3.57 -30.24 4.25
N LEU A 660 -4.83 -30.19 4.70
CA LEU A 660 -5.21 -30.82 5.96
C LEU A 660 -5.04 -32.33 5.80
N SER A 661 -4.17 -32.95 6.61
CA SER A 661 -4.11 -34.41 6.66
C SER A 661 -5.44 -34.93 7.22
N THR A 662 -6.19 -35.65 6.40
CA THR A 662 -7.48 -36.28 6.74
C THR A 662 -7.36 -37.39 7.78
N SER A 663 -6.18 -37.64 8.35
CA SER A 663 -5.86 -38.87 9.08
C SER A 663 -5.96 -38.77 10.60
N CYS A 664 -6.82 -37.93 11.17
CA CYS A 664 -6.89 -37.79 12.63
C CYS A 664 -8.18 -38.24 13.32
N ASP A 665 -9.21 -38.72 12.63
CA ASP A 665 -10.48 -39.07 13.31
C ASP A 665 -11.23 -40.24 12.66
N GLU A 666 -10.80 -41.48 12.91
CA GLU A 666 -11.69 -42.66 12.84
C GLU A 666 -12.13 -43.14 14.24
N SER A 667 -11.75 -42.44 15.32
CA SER A 667 -12.00 -42.93 16.68
C SER A 667 -12.33 -41.83 17.69
N SER A 668 -13.50 -41.19 17.61
CA SER A 668 -14.18 -40.68 18.81
C SER A 668 -15.66 -40.35 18.55
N HIS A 669 -16.52 -40.62 19.53
CA HIS A 669 -17.97 -40.31 19.54
C HIS A 669 -18.27 -38.79 19.70
N VAL A 670 -17.40 -37.91 19.20
CA VAL A 670 -17.53 -36.45 19.30
C VAL A 670 -17.96 -35.91 17.94
N THR A 671 -18.91 -34.97 17.91
CA THR A 671 -19.23 -34.23 16.68
C THR A 671 -17.96 -33.62 16.10
N PRO A 672 -17.58 -33.94 14.84
CA PRO A 672 -16.31 -33.50 14.28
C PRO A 672 -16.25 -31.98 14.20
N MET A 673 -15.16 -31.39 14.68
CA MET A 673 -14.86 -29.96 14.49
C MET A 673 -14.59 -29.70 13.01
N GLU A 674 -15.32 -28.75 12.41
CA GLU A 674 -15.09 -28.37 11.02
C GLU A 674 -13.89 -27.44 10.93
N VAL A 675 -12.93 -27.79 10.06
CA VAL A 675 -11.71 -27.00 9.84
C VAL A 675 -11.73 -26.41 8.45
N LEU A 676 -11.61 -25.09 8.39
CA LEU A 676 -11.58 -24.32 7.15
C LEU A 676 -10.28 -23.53 7.08
N THR A 677 -9.83 -23.26 5.86
CA THR A 677 -8.69 -22.39 5.56
C THR A 677 -9.19 -21.07 5.00
N ALA A 678 -8.80 -19.97 5.64
CA ALA A 678 -9.15 -18.64 5.18
C ALA A 678 -8.44 -18.30 3.86
N ILE A 679 -9.18 -17.58 3.01
CA ILE A 679 -8.70 -17.01 1.75
C ILE A 679 -9.14 -15.56 1.74
N ASP A 680 -8.33 -14.68 1.17
CA ASP A 680 -8.70 -13.29 0.96
C ASP A 680 -10.08 -13.20 0.26
N MET A 681 -10.94 -12.33 0.79
CA MET A 681 -12.33 -12.10 0.39
C MET A 681 -13.33 -13.22 0.73
N LEU A 682 -12.93 -14.29 1.42
CA LEU A 682 -13.88 -15.24 1.99
C LEU A 682 -14.76 -14.50 3.02
N SER A 683 -16.07 -14.54 2.81
CA SER A 683 -17.08 -13.84 3.59
C SER A 683 -18.25 -14.77 3.92
N LEU A 684 -18.29 -15.26 5.16
CA LEU A 684 -19.29 -16.22 5.60
C LEU A 684 -20.18 -15.61 6.68
N ARG A 685 -21.48 -15.85 6.61
CA ARG A 685 -22.34 -15.68 7.78
C ARG A 685 -21.97 -16.72 8.82
N PHE A 686 -22.16 -16.45 10.11
CA PHE A 686 -21.89 -17.43 11.17
C PHE A 686 -22.72 -18.70 11.00
N ARG A 687 -23.98 -18.57 10.59
CA ARG A 687 -24.83 -19.72 10.23
C ARG A 687 -24.37 -20.48 8.99
N GLU A 688 -23.54 -19.87 8.13
CA GLU A 688 -23.05 -20.44 6.87
C GLU A 688 -21.63 -21.00 7.02
N LEU A 689 -21.14 -21.25 8.24
CA LEU A 689 -19.79 -21.77 8.44
C LEU A 689 -19.62 -23.20 7.92
N ARG A 690 -20.70 -23.98 7.75
CA ARG A 690 -20.63 -25.29 7.10
C ARG A 690 -20.65 -25.12 5.59
N GLN A 691 -19.51 -25.31 4.94
CA GLN A 691 -19.36 -25.12 3.49
C GLN A 691 -18.78 -26.37 2.82
N PRO A 692 -19.65 -27.34 2.45
CA PRO A 692 -19.23 -28.54 1.73
C PRO A 692 -18.48 -28.18 0.45
N HIS A 693 -17.41 -28.93 0.13
CA HIS A 693 -16.58 -28.77 -1.07
C HIS A 693 -15.86 -27.43 -1.24
N LEU A 694 -16.06 -26.43 -0.36
CA LEU A 694 -15.37 -25.15 -0.44
C LEU A 694 -13.85 -25.37 -0.43
N MET A 695 -13.34 -26.11 0.55
CA MET A 695 -11.91 -26.41 0.64
C MET A 695 -11.41 -27.24 -0.54
N GLU A 696 -12.19 -28.20 -1.05
CA GLU A 696 -11.82 -29.00 -2.22
C GLU A 696 -11.62 -28.12 -3.47
N VAL A 697 -12.57 -27.24 -3.75
CA VAL A 697 -12.48 -26.29 -4.87
C VAL A 697 -11.33 -25.32 -4.66
N CYS A 698 -11.15 -24.81 -3.44
CA CYS A 698 -10.05 -23.90 -3.16
C CYS A 698 -8.69 -24.55 -3.41
N MET A 699 -8.53 -25.84 -3.09
CA MET A 699 -7.33 -26.61 -3.38
C MET A 699 -7.09 -26.75 -4.90
N GLN A 700 -8.14 -27.01 -5.68
CA GLN A 700 -8.03 -27.09 -7.14
C GLN A 700 -7.61 -25.74 -7.73
N LEU A 701 -8.26 -24.65 -7.36
CA LEU A 701 -7.99 -23.33 -7.96
C LEU A 701 -6.64 -22.74 -7.54
N MET A 702 -6.21 -22.96 -6.29
CA MET A 702 -4.92 -22.47 -5.79
C MET A 702 -3.72 -23.37 -6.14
N THR A 703 -3.90 -24.37 -7.01
CA THR A 703 -2.81 -25.21 -7.54
C THR A 703 -2.57 -25.04 -9.04
N LEU A 704 -3.47 -24.39 -9.77
CA LEU A 704 -3.51 -24.40 -11.24
C LEU A 704 -2.65 -23.33 -11.94
N ASP A 705 -2.29 -22.22 -11.28
CA ASP A 705 -1.63 -21.09 -11.97
C ASP A 705 -0.09 -21.09 -11.92
N ASP A 706 0.56 -22.02 -11.21
CA ASP A 706 2.04 -22.07 -11.06
C ASP A 706 2.75 -23.01 -12.05
N VAL A 707 2.03 -23.72 -12.93
CA VAL A 707 2.63 -24.68 -13.87
C VAL A 707 3.09 -24.02 -15.19
N GLU A 708 2.60 -22.81 -15.51
CA GLU A 708 2.93 -22.13 -16.80
C GLU A 708 3.93 -20.96 -16.70
N GLU A 709 4.25 -20.44 -15.52
CA GLU A 709 5.23 -19.36 -15.35
C GLU A 709 6.28 -19.72 -14.29
N ASP A 710 7.24 -20.55 -14.71
CA ASP A 710 8.30 -21.13 -13.88
C ASP A 710 9.13 -20.06 -13.14
N ASP A 711 8.93 -19.98 -11.82
CA ASP A 711 9.68 -19.16 -10.86
C ASP A 711 11.08 -19.75 -10.60
N THR A 712 11.91 -19.70 -11.64
CA THR A 712 13.32 -20.13 -11.55
C THR A 712 14.15 -19.20 -10.66
N ASP A 713 13.74 -17.94 -10.48
CA ASP A 713 14.55 -16.90 -9.84
C ASP A 713 14.26 -16.69 -8.34
N ALA A 714 13.00 -16.80 -7.87
CA ALA A 714 12.74 -16.76 -6.42
C ALA A 714 13.31 -18.00 -5.75
N VAL A 715 13.13 -19.18 -6.36
CA VAL A 715 13.72 -20.44 -5.91
C VAL A 715 15.26 -20.37 -5.95
N ALA A 716 15.87 -19.73 -6.95
CA ALA A 716 17.32 -19.51 -6.98
C ALA A 716 17.80 -18.58 -5.86
N SER A 717 17.10 -17.47 -5.62
CA SER A 717 17.43 -16.51 -4.55
C SER A 717 17.28 -17.13 -3.15
N LEU A 718 16.27 -17.98 -2.95
CA LEU A 718 16.04 -18.78 -1.75
C LEU A 718 17.09 -19.88 -1.57
N LYS A 719 17.46 -20.61 -2.63
CA LYS A 719 18.56 -21.60 -2.59
C LYS A 719 19.90 -20.95 -2.25
N VAL A 720 20.15 -19.73 -2.72
CA VAL A 720 21.35 -18.93 -2.37
C VAL A 720 21.31 -18.51 -0.89
N ARG A 721 20.14 -18.11 -0.37
CA ARG A 721 19.95 -17.74 1.03
C ARG A 721 20.11 -18.94 1.97
N GLN A 722 19.49 -20.08 1.65
CA GLN A 722 19.66 -21.36 2.36
C GLN A 722 21.11 -21.87 2.32
N ARG A 723 21.84 -21.70 1.22
CA ARG A 723 23.28 -22.03 1.15
C ARG A 723 24.13 -21.13 2.05
N LYS A 724 23.80 -19.84 2.18
CA LYS A 724 24.50 -18.91 3.07
C LYS A 724 24.21 -19.22 4.55
N GLU A 725 22.98 -19.56 4.89
CA GLU A 725 22.58 -19.94 6.25
C GLU A 725 23.18 -21.29 6.67
N ARG A 726 23.14 -22.32 5.79
CA ARG A 726 23.84 -23.60 6.05
C ARG A 726 25.35 -23.44 6.21
N LYS A 727 25.97 -22.50 5.48
CA LYS A 727 27.40 -22.18 5.66
C LYS A 727 27.67 -21.48 6.99
N ARG A 728 26.78 -20.60 7.45
CA ARG A 728 26.88 -19.98 8.79
C ARG A 728 26.72 -21.02 9.90
N GLN A 729 25.74 -21.91 9.80
CA GLN A 729 25.53 -22.97 10.79
C GLN A 729 26.75 -23.91 10.90
N LYS A 730 27.33 -24.32 9.76
CA LYS A 730 28.54 -25.16 9.74
C LYS A 730 29.81 -24.48 10.24
N VAL A 731 29.86 -23.15 10.25
CA VAL A 731 30.97 -22.38 10.81
C VAL A 731 30.81 -22.25 12.32
N ILE A 732 29.58 -22.18 12.82
CA ILE A 732 29.26 -22.19 14.26
C ILE A 732 29.52 -23.58 14.85
N GLU A 733 29.08 -24.66 14.18
CA GLU A 733 29.30 -26.05 14.61
C GLU A 733 30.76 -26.53 14.52
N ARG A 734 31.64 -25.77 13.85
CA ARG A 734 33.08 -26.07 13.76
C ARG A 734 33.94 -25.16 14.63
N GLY A 735 33.31 -24.28 15.41
CA GLY A 735 33.96 -23.36 16.33
C GLY A 735 33.72 -23.69 17.81
N GLU A 736 33.09 -24.82 18.12
CA GLU A 736 32.99 -25.40 19.48
C GLU A 736 33.92 -26.59 19.66
#